data_AF-A0A9D4UQM4-F1
#
_entry.id   AF-A0A9D4UQM4-F1
#
_cell.length_a   1.000
_cell.length_b   1.000
_cell.length_c   1.000
_cell.angle_alpha   90.00
_cell.angle_beta   90.00
_cell.angle_gamma   90.00
#
_symmetry.space_group_name_H-M   'P 1'
#
loop_
_entity.id
_entity.type
_entity.pdbx_description
1 polymer ?
#
loop_
_entity_poly.entity_id
_entity_poly.type
_entity_poly.pdbx_seq_one_letter_code
_entity_poly.pdbx_strand_id
1 'polypeptide(L)'
;MQVHREAFVDYTNSLILTSNQYIESMKAKTAKKDELAKAKEDKKLEKEKKKQQTQADRDAVGQRFQEGLGRFNNNSLSSNYGQSYGKLALPKVYIYDHCMWTNHIMLLHDDIDWRRLDNQDSNNNFCANHHTSYKWKRLCCFTTRWGRKTITTHETRWGRTWVWVWARVGMKPQNFFKKQRATTDYIAMKMEQKYCAPRRRNKSSSALQFTWMKVSRGNVSMSVSPHLEISMFVAGLMESQSSFIIADAFNRYQKIIFLHSNSRFDFRDPTELLLSGEELYLEKLLVNVSSDDDTLDFDTDESYHLYIPSDLSVEQAYLQANTVYGAIRGLETFSQLCVFNFTSRMVEIQNTPYDIVDSPRFKYRGILIDTSRHYQPIDAIKQVIDSMAYAKFNVLHWHIVDEESFPIEIPSLPELWSGAYTPAERYTFADAREIVGYAKARGIKVMAEIDVPGHAESWGYGYPELWPSSSCREPLDVSNNFTFEVIDRILSDFREVFPFGFFHLGGDEVNTDCWNNTAQIKQWLEEQDLTPHEAYVYFVLRAQQLALSHGWEPVNWEETFNEFADMLDPRTIVHNWLGPRVAPKVVAKGFRCIVSNQDVWYLDHLNVPWHSFYANEPLAGITNSSEQELVLGGEVCMWGETVDASDLLQTIWPRAAAAAERLWSPIGYTSNNLDEVEGRLEHFRCLLNQRNIPAAPVTNPLARRAPTGTGSCYSQ
;
A
#
# COMPACT_ATOMS: atom_id res chain seq x y z
N MET A 1 49.15 18.57 39.19
CA MET A 1 48.98 17.11 38.95
C MET A 1 48.16 16.41 40.04
N GLN A 2 48.35 16.71 41.33
CA GLN A 2 47.60 16.05 42.43
C GLN A 2 46.10 16.39 42.42
N VAL A 3 45.74 17.67 42.21
CA VAL A 3 44.34 18.14 42.10
C VAL A 3 43.56 17.49 40.93
N HIS A 4 44.24 17.22 39.80
CA HIS A 4 43.60 16.55 38.66
C HIS A 4 43.39 15.04 38.89
N ARG A 5 44.19 14.40 39.74
CA ARG A 5 43.98 13.00 40.12
C ARG A 5 42.77 12.85 41.05
N GLU A 6 42.63 13.75 42.01
CA GLU A 6 41.49 13.74 42.94
C GLU A 6 40.16 14.01 42.19
N ALA A 7 40.15 14.98 41.28
CA ALA A 7 38.97 15.26 40.44
C ALA A 7 38.60 14.08 39.51
N PHE A 8 39.59 13.34 38.98
CA PHE A 8 39.33 12.15 38.15
C PHE A 8 38.76 11.00 38.99
N VAL A 9 39.27 10.79 40.20
CA VAL A 9 38.77 9.76 41.12
C VAL A 9 37.33 10.06 41.54
N ASP A 10 37.01 11.32 41.87
CA ASP A 10 35.65 11.73 42.23
C ASP A 10 34.68 11.58 41.06
N TYR A 11 35.11 11.90 39.84
CA TYR A 11 34.31 11.70 38.63
C TYR A 11 34.04 10.21 38.37
N THR A 12 35.04 9.34 38.50
CA THR A 12 34.86 7.88 38.37
C THR A 12 33.96 7.31 39.46
N ASN A 13 34.06 7.78 40.70
CA ASN A 13 33.19 7.34 41.79
C ASN A 13 31.72 7.77 41.58
N SER A 14 31.52 8.98 41.04
CA SER A 14 30.18 9.46 40.65
C SER A 14 29.56 8.60 39.56
N LEU A 15 30.32 8.25 38.51
CA LEU A 15 29.84 7.37 37.43
C LEU A 15 29.49 5.96 37.93
N ILE A 16 30.28 5.39 38.85
CA ILE A 16 30.00 4.08 39.45
C ILE A 16 28.71 4.13 40.28
N LEU A 17 28.48 5.21 41.05
CA LEU A 17 27.25 5.39 41.82
C LEU A 17 26.02 5.49 40.91
N THR A 18 26.09 6.25 39.81
CA THR A 18 24.98 6.37 38.86
C THR A 18 24.70 5.07 38.12
N SER A 19 25.75 4.32 37.75
CA SER A 19 25.61 3.00 37.13
C SER A 19 24.94 1.99 38.07
N ASN A 20 25.32 1.97 39.34
CA ASN A 20 24.69 1.09 40.34
C ASN A 20 23.22 1.45 40.59
N GLN A 21 22.87 2.75 40.61
CA GLN A 21 21.47 3.19 40.71
C GLN A 21 20.64 2.75 39.49
N TYR A 22 21.23 2.80 38.29
CA TYR A 22 20.59 2.32 37.07
C TYR A 22 20.36 0.80 37.08
N ILE A 23 21.34 0.03 37.56
CA ILE A 23 21.23 -1.44 37.69
C ILE A 23 20.11 -1.81 38.68
N GLU A 24 20.01 -1.14 39.82
CA GLU A 24 18.94 -1.41 40.80
C GLU A 24 17.55 -1.03 40.25
N SER A 25 17.45 0.06 39.47
CA SER A 25 16.22 0.43 38.75
C SER A 25 15.80 -0.64 37.73
N MET A 26 16.76 -1.21 37.01
CA MET A 26 16.50 -2.29 36.05
C MET A 26 16.05 -3.58 36.75
N LYS A 27 16.65 -3.94 37.90
CA LYS A 27 16.20 -5.08 38.71
C LYS A 27 14.77 -4.90 39.22
N ALA A 28 14.41 -3.70 39.68
CA ALA A 28 13.05 -3.38 40.12
C ALA A 28 12.02 -3.48 38.97
N LYS A 29 12.39 -3.03 37.76
CA LYS A 29 11.54 -3.17 36.57
C LYS A 29 11.33 -4.63 36.17
N THR A 30 12.36 -5.46 36.24
CA THR A 30 12.26 -6.90 35.96
C THR A 30 11.38 -7.61 36.99
N ALA A 31 11.55 -7.33 38.28
CA ALA A 31 10.70 -7.91 39.33
C ALA A 31 9.21 -7.56 39.14
N LYS A 32 8.91 -6.31 38.76
CA LYS A 32 7.54 -5.88 38.47
C LYS A 32 6.96 -6.54 37.21
N LYS A 33 7.81 -6.87 36.22
CA LYS A 33 7.42 -7.61 35.01
C LYS A 33 7.07 -9.07 35.34
N ASP A 34 7.82 -9.69 36.24
CA ASP A 34 7.58 -11.07 36.69
C ASP A 34 6.28 -11.18 37.52
N GLU A 35 6.00 -10.19 38.40
CA GLU A 35 4.72 -10.11 39.11
C GLU A 35 3.53 -9.96 38.13
N LEU A 36 3.68 -9.13 37.10
CA LEU A 36 2.64 -8.92 36.09
C LEU A 36 2.39 -10.18 35.24
N ALA A 37 3.46 -10.93 34.93
CA ALA A 37 3.36 -12.21 34.22
C ALA A 37 2.61 -13.25 35.05
N LYS A 38 2.91 -13.35 36.35
CA LYS A 38 2.22 -14.25 37.27
C LYS A 38 0.73 -13.91 37.42
N ALA A 39 0.40 -12.62 37.53
CA ALA A 39 -0.99 -12.16 37.59
C ALA A 39 -1.78 -12.46 36.30
N LYS A 40 -1.12 -12.47 35.13
CA LYS A 40 -1.74 -12.87 33.86
C LYS A 40 -2.01 -14.37 33.81
N GLU A 41 -1.10 -15.18 34.33
CA GLU A 41 -1.23 -16.64 34.37
C GLU A 41 -2.36 -17.07 35.33
N ASP A 42 -2.46 -16.44 36.50
CA ASP A 42 -3.56 -16.67 37.45
C ASP A 42 -4.94 -16.33 36.85
N LYS A 43 -5.05 -15.20 36.11
CA LYS A 43 -6.27 -14.83 35.38
C LYS A 43 -6.62 -15.81 34.26
N LYS A 44 -5.62 -16.39 33.60
CA LYS A 44 -5.82 -17.41 32.56
C LYS A 44 -6.38 -18.70 33.19
N LEU A 45 -5.83 -19.12 34.32
CA LEU A 45 -6.30 -20.29 35.07
C LEU A 45 -7.74 -20.11 35.58
N GLU A 46 -8.11 -18.90 36.02
CA GLU A 46 -9.47 -18.58 36.45
C GLU A 46 -10.48 -18.63 35.28
N LYS A 47 -10.09 -18.14 34.09
CA LYS A 47 -10.91 -18.25 32.87
C LYS A 47 -11.10 -19.71 32.44
N GLU A 48 -10.08 -20.54 32.54
CA GLU A 48 -10.18 -21.98 32.21
C GLU A 48 -11.13 -22.72 33.18
N LYS A 49 -11.06 -22.42 34.49
CA LYS A 49 -12.00 -22.96 35.48
C LYS A 49 -13.44 -22.54 35.20
N LYS A 50 -13.69 -21.28 34.81
CA LYS A 50 -15.04 -20.81 34.43
C LYS A 50 -15.55 -21.52 33.18
N LYS A 51 -14.70 -21.74 32.17
CA LYS A 51 -15.06 -22.51 30.95
C LYS A 51 -15.43 -23.96 31.27
N GLN A 52 -14.68 -24.63 32.16
CA GLN A 52 -14.99 -26.00 32.58
C GLN A 52 -16.32 -26.08 33.33
N GLN A 53 -16.63 -25.09 34.18
CA GLN A 53 -17.92 -25.02 34.88
C GLN A 53 -19.08 -24.82 33.89
N THR A 54 -18.95 -23.90 32.93
CA THR A 54 -19.99 -23.67 31.91
C THR A 54 -20.22 -24.91 31.04
N GLN A 55 -19.18 -25.69 30.73
CA GLN A 55 -19.32 -26.94 29.99
C GLN A 55 -20.05 -28.01 30.81
N ALA A 56 -19.70 -28.16 32.10
CA ALA A 56 -20.38 -29.08 33.00
C ALA A 56 -21.88 -28.73 33.17
N ASP A 57 -22.21 -27.44 33.23
CA ASP A 57 -23.60 -26.97 33.32
C ASP A 57 -24.38 -27.26 32.02
N ARG A 58 -23.74 -27.11 30.85
CA ARG A 58 -24.33 -27.47 29.54
C ARG A 58 -24.59 -28.96 29.41
N ASP A 59 -23.65 -29.80 29.86
CA ASP A 59 -23.79 -31.25 29.82
C ASP A 59 -24.91 -31.74 30.76
N ALA A 60 -25.06 -31.09 31.92
CA ALA A 60 -26.16 -31.36 32.86
C ALA A 60 -27.55 -30.99 32.29
N VAL A 61 -27.64 -29.90 31.52
CA VAL A 61 -28.87 -29.51 30.81
C VAL A 61 -29.18 -30.50 29.67
N GLY A 62 -28.17 -30.95 28.93
CA GLY A 62 -28.29 -31.97 27.90
C GLY A 62 -28.84 -33.30 28.42
N GLN A 63 -28.35 -33.76 29.58
CA GLN A 63 -28.88 -34.97 30.23
C GLN A 63 -30.35 -34.84 30.65
N ARG A 64 -30.75 -33.69 31.22
CA ARG A 64 -32.16 -33.44 31.58
C ARG A 64 -33.09 -33.38 30.37
N PHE A 65 -32.59 -32.92 29.22
CA PHE A 65 -33.37 -32.88 27.98
C PHE A 65 -33.60 -34.28 27.39
N GLN A 66 -32.59 -35.16 27.47
CA GLN A 66 -32.71 -36.57 27.07
C GLN A 66 -33.65 -37.36 27.99
N GLU A 67 -33.62 -37.12 29.29
CA GLU A 67 -34.57 -37.72 30.24
C GLU A 67 -36.02 -37.23 30.04
N GLY A 68 -36.21 -35.99 29.55
CA GLY A 68 -37.51 -35.44 29.18
C GLY A 68 -38.11 -36.07 27.92
N LEU A 69 -37.28 -36.33 26.89
CA LEU A 69 -37.69 -36.98 25.65
C LEU A 69 -38.07 -38.46 25.84
N GLY A 70 -37.45 -39.15 26.81
CA GLY A 70 -37.81 -40.51 27.18
C GLY A 70 -39.21 -40.67 27.80
N ARG A 71 -39.84 -39.58 28.27
CA ARG A 71 -41.19 -39.59 28.85
C ARG A 71 -42.33 -39.31 27.87
N PHE A 72 -42.03 -38.85 26.64
CA PHE A 72 -43.05 -38.51 25.64
C PHE A 72 -43.43 -39.65 24.68
N ASN A 73 -42.76 -40.81 24.74
CA ASN A 73 -42.95 -41.89 23.77
C ASN A 73 -43.87 -43.04 24.23
N ASN A 74 -44.63 -42.86 25.32
CA ASN A 74 -45.63 -43.84 25.77
C ASN A 74 -46.99 -43.15 25.90
N ASN A 75 -47.71 -43.01 24.78
CA ASN A 75 -49.17 -43.06 24.76
C ASN A 75 -49.67 -43.29 23.33
N SER A 76 -50.03 -44.55 23.06
CA SER A 76 -50.81 -44.97 21.90
C SER A 76 -52.27 -44.55 22.07
N LEU A 77 -52.91 -44.00 21.03
CA LEU A 77 -54.34 -44.19 20.77
C LEU A 77 -54.64 -44.04 19.27
N SER A 78 -55.47 -44.97 18.80
CA SER A 78 -55.83 -45.31 17.43
C SER A 78 -56.95 -44.46 16.82
N SER A 79 -56.94 -44.32 15.49
CA SER A 79 -58.01 -44.73 14.55
C SER A 79 -58.45 -43.71 13.47
N ASN A 80 -58.43 -44.22 12.24
CA ASN A 80 -59.41 -44.11 11.14
C ASN A 80 -59.54 -42.85 10.21
N TYR A 81 -59.14 -43.12 8.96
CA TYR A 81 -59.82 -42.88 7.66
C TYR A 81 -60.03 -41.46 7.09
N GLY A 82 -59.51 -41.26 5.86
CA GLY A 82 -60.22 -40.53 4.79
C GLY A 82 -59.37 -39.68 3.81
N GLN A 83 -59.10 -40.26 2.63
CA GLN A 83 -59.09 -39.69 1.23
C GLN A 83 -59.19 -38.15 1.04
N SER A 84 -58.56 -37.44 0.08
CA SER A 84 -58.14 -37.76 -1.32
C SER A 84 -57.34 -36.61 -1.97
N TYR A 85 -56.34 -36.97 -2.79
CA TYR A 85 -55.85 -36.41 -4.08
C TYR A 85 -55.66 -34.89 -4.34
N GLY A 86 -54.43 -34.53 -4.78
CA GLY A 86 -54.11 -33.35 -5.59
C GLY A 86 -52.61 -33.27 -5.99
N LYS A 87 -52.28 -33.68 -7.21
CA LYS A 87 -50.94 -33.82 -7.84
C LYS A 87 -50.13 -32.52 -7.98
N LEU A 88 -48.80 -32.61 -7.94
CA LEU A 88 -47.89 -32.08 -8.98
C LEU A 88 -46.48 -32.71 -8.91
N ALA A 89 -45.83 -32.75 -10.07
CA ALA A 89 -44.86 -33.74 -10.52
C ALA A 89 -43.41 -33.55 -10.02
N LEU A 90 -42.71 -34.69 -9.87
CA LEU A 90 -41.25 -34.80 -9.88
C LEU A 90 -40.72 -34.77 -11.33
N PRO A 91 -39.49 -34.28 -11.53
CA PRO A 91 -38.56 -35.07 -12.31
C PRO A 91 -37.22 -35.32 -11.60
N LYS A 92 -36.73 -36.52 -11.88
CA LYS A 92 -35.43 -37.14 -11.57
C LYS A 92 -34.25 -36.17 -11.58
N VAL A 93 -33.46 -36.18 -10.51
CA VAL A 93 -32.08 -35.66 -10.49
C VAL A 93 -31.12 -36.84 -10.70
N TYR A 94 -30.26 -36.69 -11.70
CA TYR A 94 -29.11 -37.56 -11.94
C TYR A 94 -28.01 -37.22 -10.95
N ILE A 95 -27.50 -38.23 -10.24
CA ILE A 95 -26.27 -38.17 -9.47
C ILE A 95 -25.12 -38.34 -10.47
N TYR A 96 -24.22 -37.36 -10.56
CA TYR A 96 -22.92 -37.53 -11.21
C TYR A 96 -21.84 -37.66 -10.13
N ASP A 97 -21.21 -38.83 -10.12
CA ASP A 97 -19.95 -39.12 -9.44
C ASP A 97 -18.84 -38.20 -9.96
N HIS A 98 -18.17 -37.49 -9.06
CA HIS A 98 -16.87 -36.89 -9.34
C HIS A 98 -15.76 -37.83 -8.84
N CYS A 99 -15.04 -38.40 -9.81
CA CYS A 99 -13.79 -39.13 -9.59
C CYS A 99 -12.73 -38.22 -8.96
N MET A 100 -12.17 -38.71 -7.86
CA MET A 100 -10.95 -38.24 -7.22
C MET A 100 -9.76 -38.26 -8.19
N TRP A 101 -8.99 -37.18 -8.20
CA TRP A 101 -7.57 -37.24 -8.54
C TRP A 101 -6.77 -37.15 -7.25
N THR A 102 -6.16 -38.27 -6.89
CA THR A 102 -5.18 -38.44 -5.83
C THR A 102 -3.90 -37.67 -6.17
N ASN A 103 -3.59 -36.64 -5.37
CA ASN A 103 -2.22 -36.18 -5.19
C ASN A 103 -1.57 -37.07 -4.12
N HIS A 104 -0.59 -37.89 -4.54
CA HIS A 104 0.34 -38.53 -3.60
C HIS A 104 1.32 -37.47 -3.08
N ILE A 105 1.04 -36.92 -1.90
CA ILE A 105 2.06 -36.35 -1.02
C ILE A 105 2.33 -37.40 0.06
N MET A 106 3.57 -37.86 0.07
CA MET A 106 4.12 -38.84 0.98
C MET A 106 4.32 -38.15 2.34
N LEU A 107 3.48 -38.50 3.32
CA LEU A 107 3.65 -38.17 4.72
C LEU A 107 4.86 -38.95 5.25
N LEU A 108 5.91 -38.24 5.66
CA LEU A 108 6.89 -38.75 6.61
C LEU A 108 6.48 -38.23 7.99
N HIS A 109 6.10 -39.17 8.85
CA HIS A 109 6.11 -39.01 10.30
C HIS A 109 7.50 -38.57 10.77
N ASP A 110 7.56 -37.66 11.75
CA ASP A 110 8.40 -37.85 12.93
C ASP A 110 8.02 -36.81 14.02
N ASP A 111 7.42 -37.32 15.08
CA ASP A 111 7.36 -36.71 16.40
C ASP A 111 8.73 -36.87 17.07
N ILE A 112 9.47 -35.79 17.36
CA ILE A 112 10.52 -35.84 18.40
C ILE A 112 10.53 -34.55 19.24
N ASP A 113 10.29 -34.80 20.53
CA ASP A 113 10.36 -33.92 21.69
C ASP A 113 11.82 -33.61 22.09
N TRP A 114 12.13 -32.35 22.38
CA TRP A 114 13.46 -31.89 22.78
C TRP A 114 13.56 -31.66 24.28
N ARG A 115 14.03 -32.64 25.05
CA ARG A 115 14.66 -32.42 26.37
C ARG A 115 15.74 -33.46 26.73
N ARG A 116 16.94 -32.92 27.03
CA ARG A 116 18.01 -33.43 27.92
C ARG A 116 18.62 -34.81 27.62
N LEU A 117 19.93 -34.82 27.33
CA LEU A 117 20.98 -35.27 28.29
C LEU A 117 22.39 -35.03 27.73
N ASP A 118 23.28 -34.68 28.66
CA ASP A 118 24.68 -34.28 28.53
C ASP A 118 25.67 -35.42 28.19
N ASN A 119 26.85 -34.99 27.71
CA ASN A 119 28.22 -35.51 27.99
C ASN A 119 28.63 -36.92 27.48
N GLN A 120 29.58 -36.97 26.52
CA GLN A 120 31.02 -37.31 26.77
C GLN A 120 31.82 -37.59 25.48
N ASP A 121 32.95 -36.89 25.36
CA ASP A 121 34.30 -37.31 24.98
C ASP A 121 34.65 -38.06 23.66
N SER A 122 35.53 -37.37 22.90
CA SER A 122 36.89 -37.77 22.49
C SER A 122 37.20 -38.19 21.03
N ASN A 123 38.08 -37.37 20.43
CA ASN A 123 39.24 -37.67 19.56
C ASN A 123 39.17 -38.79 18.51
N ASN A 124 39.31 -38.43 17.22
CA ASN A 124 40.53 -38.73 16.44
C ASN A 124 40.55 -38.13 15.02
N ASN A 125 41.72 -37.63 14.64
CA ASN A 125 42.13 -37.27 13.27
C ASN A 125 42.16 -38.50 12.35
N PHE A 126 41.76 -38.36 11.08
CA PHE A 126 42.42 -39.03 9.95
C PHE A 126 42.16 -38.32 8.61
N CYS A 127 43.24 -38.07 7.86
CA CYS A 127 43.24 -37.52 6.51
C CYS A 127 42.93 -38.57 5.43
N ALA A 128 42.55 -38.04 4.26
CA ALA A 128 42.88 -38.48 2.88
C ALA A 128 41.79 -39.15 2.02
N ASN A 129 41.51 -38.46 0.91
CA ASN A 129 41.24 -38.92 -0.47
C ASN A 129 40.17 -39.99 -0.73
N HIS A 130 39.13 -39.61 -1.47
CA HIS A 130 38.83 -40.23 -2.77
C HIS A 130 37.92 -39.38 -3.68
N HIS A 131 38.36 -39.24 -4.93
CA HIS A 131 37.62 -38.78 -6.10
C HIS A 131 36.32 -39.57 -6.32
N THR A 132 35.22 -38.90 -6.68
CA THR A 132 34.31 -39.37 -7.74
C THR A 132 33.54 -38.21 -8.36
N SER A 133 33.66 -38.11 -9.69
CA SER A 133 32.95 -37.21 -10.60
C SER A 133 31.54 -37.70 -10.90
N TYR A 134 30.53 -36.82 -10.92
CA TYR A 134 29.23 -37.08 -11.55
C TYR A 134 29.03 -36.18 -12.78
N LYS A 135 29.03 -36.82 -13.96
CA LYS A 135 28.59 -36.26 -15.24
C LYS A 135 27.06 -36.35 -15.34
N TRP A 136 26.39 -35.24 -15.61
CA TRP A 136 24.99 -35.23 -16.04
C TRP A 136 24.90 -35.27 -17.57
N LYS A 137 24.31 -36.34 -18.10
CA LYS A 137 23.94 -36.48 -19.53
C LYS A 137 22.58 -35.83 -19.75
N ARG A 138 22.52 -34.86 -20.67
CA ARG A 138 21.29 -34.35 -21.30
C ARG A 138 20.70 -35.41 -22.21
N LEU A 139 19.40 -35.66 -22.11
CA LEU A 139 18.62 -36.40 -23.10
C LEU A 139 17.62 -35.44 -23.77
N CYS A 140 17.74 -35.29 -25.08
CA CYS A 140 16.74 -34.66 -25.95
C CYS A 140 15.55 -35.61 -26.13
N CYS A 141 14.33 -35.06 -26.19
CA CYS A 141 13.20 -35.71 -26.84
C CYS A 141 12.64 -34.82 -27.95
N PHE A 142 12.73 -35.35 -29.17
CA PHE A 142 11.99 -34.95 -30.37
C PHE A 142 10.65 -35.69 -30.39
N THR A 143 9.57 -35.04 -30.82
CA THR A 143 8.39 -35.77 -31.36
C THR A 143 7.82 -35.06 -32.59
N THR A 144 7.71 -35.81 -33.68
CA THR A 144 6.91 -35.62 -34.92
C THR A 144 6.11 -36.93 -35.11
N ARG A 145 4.90 -37.07 -35.69
CA ARG A 145 3.82 -36.22 -36.23
C ARG A 145 2.64 -37.17 -36.64
N TRP A 146 1.41 -36.63 -36.73
CA TRP A 146 0.24 -36.99 -37.59
C TRP A 146 -0.90 -37.96 -37.18
N GLY A 147 -2.12 -37.35 -37.17
CA GLY A 147 -3.39 -37.85 -37.75
C GLY A 147 -4.54 -37.92 -36.72
N ARG A 148 -5.74 -37.32 -36.86
CA ARG A 148 -6.47 -36.55 -37.90
C ARG A 148 -7.58 -35.71 -37.23
N LYS A 149 -7.74 -34.48 -37.73
CA LYS A 149 -8.95 -33.62 -37.94
C LYS A 149 -10.19 -33.74 -37.03
N THR A 150 -10.53 -32.59 -36.43
CA THR A 150 -11.77 -31.84 -36.77
C THR A 150 -11.54 -30.33 -36.63
N ILE A 151 -12.00 -29.56 -37.62
CA ILE A 151 -12.06 -28.11 -37.67
C ILE A 151 -13.53 -27.74 -37.47
N THR A 152 -13.82 -26.78 -36.60
CA THR A 152 -15.03 -25.95 -36.67
C THR A 152 -14.57 -24.50 -36.57
N THR A 153 -14.70 -23.79 -37.70
CA THR A 153 -14.48 -22.36 -37.86
C THR A 153 -15.75 -21.58 -37.56
N HIS A 154 -15.55 -20.37 -37.04
CA HIS A 154 -16.48 -19.24 -37.10
C HIS A 154 -17.16 -19.11 -38.47
N GLU A 155 -18.46 -18.80 -38.47
CA GLU A 155 -19.11 -18.10 -39.56
C GLU A 155 -19.79 -16.84 -39.04
N THR A 156 -19.28 -15.70 -39.53
CA THR A 156 -19.98 -14.45 -39.73
C THR A 156 -20.94 -14.61 -40.92
N ARG A 157 -22.18 -14.15 -40.72
CA ARG A 157 -23.24 -14.12 -41.72
C ARG A 157 -23.04 -12.93 -42.67
N TRP A 158 -22.86 -13.19 -43.96
CA TRP A 158 -23.43 -12.40 -45.05
C TRP A 158 -23.89 -13.37 -46.14
N GLY A 159 -25.20 -13.41 -46.37
CA GLY A 159 -25.79 -14.20 -47.45
C GLY A 159 -25.66 -13.48 -48.80
N ARG A 160 -25.48 -14.24 -49.88
CA ARG A 160 -26.60 -14.70 -50.74
C ARG A 160 -26.07 -15.42 -51.99
N THR A 161 -26.89 -16.36 -52.45
CA THR A 161 -27.04 -16.88 -53.84
C THR A 161 -26.00 -17.91 -54.33
N TRP A 162 -26.29 -19.24 -54.26
CA TRP A 162 -26.97 -20.11 -55.28
C TRP A 162 -26.06 -20.33 -56.53
N VAL A 163 -25.78 -21.50 -57.12
CA VAL A 163 -26.38 -22.85 -57.21
C VAL A 163 -25.33 -23.84 -57.80
N TRP A 164 -25.41 -25.09 -57.31
CA TRP A 164 -25.04 -26.42 -57.84
C TRP A 164 -24.40 -26.63 -59.24
N VAL A 165 -23.44 -27.58 -59.34
CA VAL A 165 -23.58 -29.00 -59.79
C VAL A 165 -22.21 -29.60 -60.19
N TRP A 166 -21.92 -30.79 -59.62
CA TRP A 166 -21.12 -31.96 -60.04
C TRP A 166 -19.99 -31.88 -61.10
N ALA A 167 -18.81 -32.43 -60.74
CA ALA A 167 -18.28 -33.72 -61.23
C ALA A 167 -16.73 -33.76 -61.25
N ARG A 168 -16.17 -34.90 -60.82
CA ARG A 168 -14.74 -35.30 -60.88
C ARG A 168 -14.32 -35.64 -62.31
N VAL A 169 -13.02 -35.45 -62.62
CA VAL A 169 -11.98 -36.36 -63.19
C VAL A 169 -10.73 -35.46 -63.32
N GLY A 170 -9.47 -35.74 -62.93
CA GLY A 170 -8.60 -36.92 -63.02
C GLY A 170 -7.48 -36.64 -64.04
N MET A 171 -6.19 -36.76 -63.63
CA MET A 171 -4.97 -37.13 -64.40
C MET A 171 -3.67 -36.37 -64.00
N LYS A 172 -2.56 -37.13 -63.95
CA LYS A 172 -1.12 -36.76 -63.82
C LYS A 172 -0.46 -36.84 -65.23
N PRO A 173 0.90 -36.84 -65.39
CA PRO A 173 1.99 -35.86 -65.12
C PRO A 173 2.93 -35.66 -66.37
N GLN A 174 4.08 -34.93 -66.24
CA GLN A 174 5.41 -35.07 -66.94
C GLN A 174 6.09 -33.71 -67.27
N ASN A 175 7.28 -33.39 -66.72
CA ASN A 175 8.68 -33.47 -67.23
C ASN A 175 9.07 -32.48 -68.37
N PHE A 176 10.13 -31.64 -68.17
CA PHE A 176 11.43 -31.61 -68.93
C PHE A 176 12.22 -30.27 -68.85
N PHE A 177 13.42 -30.34 -68.25
CA PHE A 177 14.75 -29.77 -68.55
C PHE A 177 15.03 -28.42 -69.31
N LYS A 178 16.06 -27.71 -68.74
CA LYS A 178 17.39 -27.29 -69.29
C LYS A 178 17.74 -25.77 -69.43
N LYS A 179 18.89 -25.43 -68.78
CA LYS A 179 20.04 -24.55 -69.20
C LYS A 179 19.82 -23.01 -69.29
N GLN A 180 20.77 -22.10 -69.00
CA GLN A 180 22.22 -22.11 -68.70
C GLN A 180 22.67 -20.72 -68.16
N ARG A 181 23.69 -20.71 -67.27
CA ARG A 181 24.71 -19.68 -66.89
C ARG A 181 24.56 -18.20 -67.32
N ALA A 182 24.80 -17.27 -66.37
CA ALA A 182 26.02 -16.44 -66.28
C ALA A 182 25.96 -15.45 -65.09
N THR A 183 27.08 -15.31 -64.38
CA THR A 183 27.38 -14.31 -63.34
C THR A 183 28.41 -13.32 -63.88
N THR A 184 28.14 -12.01 -63.84
CA THR A 184 29.11 -10.94 -63.45
C THR A 184 28.44 -9.57 -63.39
N ASP A 185 28.84 -8.83 -62.36
CA ASP A 185 28.96 -7.38 -62.19
C ASP A 185 27.72 -6.50 -61.91
N TYR A 186 27.72 -5.96 -60.68
CA TYR A 186 26.75 -5.01 -60.12
C TYR A 186 27.53 -3.79 -59.62
N ILE A 187 27.41 -2.65 -60.30
CA ILE A 187 27.67 -1.32 -59.72
C ILE A 187 26.58 -0.34 -60.16
N ALA A 188 25.88 0.19 -59.15
CA ALA A 188 25.20 1.49 -59.02
C ALA A 188 24.17 1.96 -60.07
N MET A 189 22.90 2.09 -59.65
CA MET A 189 22.29 3.36 -59.23
C MET A 189 20.78 3.23 -58.96
N LYS A 190 20.34 3.82 -57.84
CA LYS A 190 19.04 4.44 -57.53
C LYS A 190 17.75 3.77 -58.07
N MET A 191 16.97 3.22 -57.14
CA MET A 191 15.54 3.54 -57.05
C MET A 191 15.12 3.72 -55.60
N GLU A 192 14.39 4.82 -55.38
CA GLU A 192 13.77 5.24 -54.12
C GLU A 192 12.77 4.19 -53.63
N GLN A 193 12.96 3.71 -52.41
CA GLN A 193 11.84 3.27 -51.58
C GLN A 193 11.79 4.14 -50.33
N LYS A 194 10.79 5.02 -50.33
CA LYS A 194 10.29 5.75 -49.16
C LYS A 194 9.82 4.74 -48.11
N TYR A 195 10.74 4.27 -47.28
CA TYR A 195 10.40 3.83 -45.93
C TYR A 195 10.56 5.03 -45.02
N CYS A 196 9.44 5.46 -44.42
CA CYS A 196 9.45 6.38 -43.29
C CYS A 196 10.27 5.75 -42.16
N ALA A 197 11.56 6.07 -42.13
CA ALA A 197 12.38 5.90 -40.95
C ALA A 197 11.70 6.71 -39.82
N PRO A 198 11.51 6.13 -38.62
CA PRO A 198 11.16 6.95 -37.47
C PRO A 198 12.27 7.98 -37.33
N ARG A 199 11.91 9.27 -37.28
CA ARG A 199 12.85 10.32 -36.90
C ARG A 199 13.51 9.86 -35.60
N ARG A 200 14.78 9.49 -35.66
CA ARG A 200 15.64 9.42 -34.48
C ARG A 200 15.67 10.85 -33.92
N ARG A 201 14.73 11.15 -33.02
CA ARG A 201 14.91 12.24 -32.07
C ARG A 201 16.11 11.81 -31.24
N ASN A 202 17.27 12.38 -31.53
CA ASN A 202 18.32 12.51 -30.53
C ASN A 202 17.72 13.36 -29.41
N LYS A 203 16.95 12.74 -28.52
CA LYS A 203 16.69 13.29 -27.19
C LYS A 203 18.08 13.28 -26.56
N SER A 204 18.73 14.44 -26.50
CA SER A 204 19.91 14.61 -25.65
C SER A 204 19.55 14.07 -24.28
N SER A 205 20.38 13.19 -23.73
CA SER A 205 20.25 12.61 -22.41
C SER A 205 20.49 13.64 -21.29
N SER A 206 19.92 14.83 -21.42
CA SER A 206 19.64 15.70 -20.29
C SER A 206 18.38 15.17 -19.61
N ALA A 207 18.39 13.88 -19.26
CA ALA A 207 17.41 13.27 -18.38
C ALA A 207 17.60 14.01 -17.05
N LEU A 208 16.72 14.96 -16.77
CA LEU A 208 16.43 15.25 -15.39
C LEU A 208 15.88 13.94 -14.83
N GLN A 209 16.76 13.21 -14.13
CA GLN A 209 16.39 12.42 -12.97
C GLN A 209 15.38 13.27 -12.17
N PHE A 210 14.34 12.63 -11.68
CA PHE A 210 13.08 13.19 -11.19
C PHE A 210 13.25 14.20 -10.01
N THR A 211 13.94 15.32 -10.23
CA THR A 211 14.28 16.30 -9.20
C THR A 211 13.46 17.57 -9.41
N TRP A 212 12.64 17.86 -8.42
CA TRP A 212 11.48 18.76 -8.39
C TRP A 212 11.71 20.18 -7.84
N MET A 213 12.83 20.84 -8.14
CA MET A 213 13.38 21.79 -7.13
C MET A 213 14.18 22.92 -7.76
N LYS A 214 14.56 23.87 -6.91
CA LYS A 214 15.69 24.75 -7.19
C LYS A 214 16.97 23.91 -7.14
N VAL A 215 17.32 23.36 -8.30
CA VAL A 215 18.52 22.54 -8.51
C VAL A 215 19.55 23.36 -9.26
N SER A 216 20.76 23.44 -8.72
CA SER A 216 21.93 23.73 -9.53
C SER A 216 22.68 22.43 -9.81
N ARG A 217 23.15 22.25 -11.04
CA ARG A 217 23.88 21.06 -11.48
C ARG A 217 25.05 21.41 -12.38
N GLY A 218 26.11 20.60 -12.35
CA GLY A 218 27.26 20.72 -13.24
C GLY A 218 27.20 19.77 -14.43
N ASN A 219 28.37 19.25 -14.83
CA ASN A 219 28.56 18.39 -15.99
C ASN A 219 29.54 17.22 -15.74
N VAL A 220 29.91 16.97 -14.49
CA VAL A 220 30.86 15.91 -14.10
C VAL A 220 30.09 14.67 -13.67
N SER A 221 30.58 13.48 -14.01
CA SER A 221 30.06 12.21 -13.49
C SER A 221 30.96 11.68 -12.39
N MET A 222 30.36 11.15 -11.32
CA MET A 222 31.05 10.64 -10.14
C MET A 222 30.53 9.22 -9.83
N SER A 223 31.41 8.28 -9.50
CA SER A 223 31.00 6.93 -9.07
C SER A 223 30.66 6.94 -7.58
N VAL A 224 29.76 6.04 -7.16
CA VAL A 224 29.37 5.88 -5.75
C VAL A 224 29.93 4.56 -5.24
N SER A 225 30.62 4.59 -4.11
CA SER A 225 31.17 3.39 -3.50
C SER A 225 30.04 2.43 -3.09
N PRO A 226 30.12 1.11 -3.40
CA PRO A 226 29.21 0.10 -2.84
C PRO A 226 29.27 0.00 -1.31
N HIS A 227 30.34 0.53 -0.71
CA HIS A 227 30.53 0.64 0.73
C HIS A 227 30.14 2.03 1.26
N LEU A 228 29.34 2.80 0.53
CA LEU A 228 28.84 4.11 0.94
C LEU A 228 28.42 4.08 2.42
N GLU A 229 29.06 4.89 3.26
CA GLU A 229 28.74 5.02 4.67
C GLU A 229 27.76 6.18 4.87
N ILE A 230 26.73 5.99 5.71
CA ILE A 230 25.98 7.12 6.28
C ILE A 230 26.46 7.36 7.71
N SER A 231 26.75 8.62 7.99
CA SER A 231 26.95 9.10 9.35
C SER A 231 25.89 10.15 9.67
N MET A 232 25.11 9.90 10.71
CA MET A 232 24.08 10.82 11.17
C MET A 232 24.62 11.68 12.32
N PHE A 233 24.36 12.98 12.24
CA PHE A 233 24.69 13.96 13.26
C PHE A 233 23.43 14.74 13.63
N VAL A 234 23.31 15.10 14.90
CA VAL A 234 22.26 15.99 15.40
C VAL A 234 22.90 17.32 15.78
N ALA A 235 22.35 18.42 15.30
CA ALA A 235 22.90 19.75 15.55
C ALA A 235 23.09 20.02 17.05
N GLY A 236 24.31 20.41 17.44
CA GLY A 236 24.66 20.71 18.83
C GLY A 236 25.16 19.51 19.65
N LEU A 237 25.16 18.29 19.10
CA LEU A 237 25.79 17.12 19.72
C LEU A 237 27.12 16.80 19.04
N MET A 238 28.15 16.51 19.83
CA MET A 238 29.50 16.20 19.33
C MET A 238 29.69 14.72 18.93
N GLU A 239 28.70 13.86 19.19
CA GLU A 239 28.75 12.42 18.89
C GLU A 239 27.66 12.02 17.89
N SER A 240 27.95 11.01 17.07
CA SER A 240 26.97 10.41 16.15
C SER A 240 25.84 9.78 16.95
N GLN A 241 24.60 10.20 16.67
CA GLN A 241 23.39 9.59 17.24
C GLN A 241 22.82 8.56 16.25
N SER A 242 22.06 7.60 16.77
CA SER A 242 21.34 6.62 15.95
C SER A 242 19.84 6.89 15.98
N SER A 243 19.28 7.46 14.91
CA SER A 243 17.83 7.43 14.69
C SER A 243 17.48 6.13 13.98
N PHE A 244 16.57 5.33 14.57
CA PHE A 244 16.07 4.11 13.95
C PHE A 244 15.48 4.38 12.57
N ILE A 245 14.72 5.48 12.42
CA ILE A 245 14.08 5.86 11.16
C ILE A 245 15.11 6.14 10.07
N ILE A 246 16.16 6.91 10.38
CA ILE A 246 17.21 7.23 9.40
C ILE A 246 18.04 5.98 9.06
N ALA A 247 18.38 5.17 10.06
CA ALA A 247 19.11 3.92 9.84
C ALA A 247 18.31 2.92 8.98
N ASP A 248 17.01 2.76 9.26
CA ASP A 248 16.13 1.93 8.45
C ASP A 248 15.99 2.49 7.02
N ALA A 249 15.77 3.80 6.88
CA ALA A 249 15.72 4.47 5.57
C ALA A 249 17.01 4.25 4.76
N PHE A 250 18.16 4.40 5.39
CA PHE A 250 19.44 4.17 4.73
C PHE A 250 19.59 2.73 4.24
N ASN A 251 19.31 1.75 5.10
CA ASN A 251 19.37 0.34 4.72
C ASN A 251 18.45 0.01 3.53
N ARG A 252 17.26 0.63 3.48
CA ARG A 252 16.34 0.49 2.34
C ARG A 252 16.92 1.11 1.06
N TYR A 253 17.42 2.34 1.12
CA TYR A 253 17.99 3.01 -0.05
C TYR A 253 19.27 2.35 -0.55
N GLN A 254 20.14 1.86 0.34
CA GLN A 254 21.30 1.07 -0.08
C GLN A 254 20.87 -0.14 -0.90
N LYS A 255 19.88 -0.92 -0.43
CA LYS A 255 19.39 -2.10 -1.17
C LYS A 255 18.84 -1.75 -2.55
N ILE A 256 18.22 -0.58 -2.70
CA ILE A 256 17.64 -0.12 -3.97
C ILE A 256 18.72 0.42 -4.91
N ILE A 257 19.63 1.28 -4.43
CA ILE A 257 20.71 1.88 -5.21
C ILE A 257 21.68 0.81 -5.73
N PHE A 258 21.99 -0.16 -4.88
CA PHE A 258 22.99 -1.20 -5.10
C PHE A 258 22.37 -2.56 -5.46
N LEU A 259 21.14 -2.57 -6.01
CA LEU A 259 20.42 -3.79 -6.38
C LEU A 259 21.25 -4.71 -7.30
N HIS A 260 21.89 -4.11 -8.31
CA HIS A 260 22.73 -4.84 -9.26
C HIS A 260 24.16 -5.08 -8.75
N SER A 261 24.55 -4.45 -7.64
CA SER A 261 25.90 -4.54 -7.10
C SER A 261 26.12 -5.58 -6.00
N ASN A 262 25.08 -6.35 -5.64
CA ASN A 262 25.15 -7.37 -4.59
C ASN A 262 25.31 -8.82 -5.11
N SER A 263 25.54 -9.01 -6.42
CA SER A 263 25.76 -10.36 -6.95
C SER A 263 27.18 -10.85 -6.59
N ARG A 264 27.28 -11.95 -5.84
CA ARG A 264 28.55 -12.59 -5.37
C ARG A 264 29.53 -12.99 -6.49
N PHE A 265 29.23 -12.68 -7.75
CA PHE A 265 29.93 -13.20 -8.93
C PHE A 265 30.42 -12.11 -9.90
N ASP A 266 30.19 -10.81 -9.65
CA ASP A 266 30.37 -9.80 -10.71
C ASP A 266 31.15 -8.53 -10.34
N PHE A 267 31.76 -8.47 -9.14
CA PHE A 267 32.61 -7.35 -8.74
C PHE A 267 34.09 -7.67 -8.98
N ARG A 268 34.76 -6.78 -9.70
CA ARG A 268 36.17 -6.50 -9.41
C ARG A 268 36.23 -6.03 -7.96
N ASP A 269 37.18 -6.53 -7.20
CA ASP A 269 37.39 -6.07 -5.83
C ASP A 269 37.50 -4.53 -5.86
N PRO A 270 36.76 -3.77 -5.02
CA PRO A 270 36.94 -2.31 -4.91
C PRO A 270 38.41 -1.94 -4.73
N THR A 271 39.18 -2.81 -4.09
CA THR A 271 40.63 -2.71 -3.93
C THR A 271 41.38 -2.78 -5.26
N GLU A 272 40.94 -3.58 -6.25
CA GLU A 272 41.53 -3.65 -7.60
C GLU A 272 41.26 -2.41 -8.45
N LEU A 273 40.14 -1.71 -8.23
CA LEU A 273 39.80 -0.43 -8.89
C LEU A 273 40.45 0.77 -8.21
N LEU A 274 40.59 0.76 -6.88
CA LEU A 274 41.38 1.74 -6.13
C LEU A 274 42.87 1.69 -6.53
N LEU A 275 43.39 0.50 -6.82
CA LEU A 275 44.76 0.29 -7.30
C LEU A 275 44.99 0.79 -8.74
N SER A 276 43.93 1.01 -9.55
CA SER A 276 44.07 1.58 -10.90
C SER A 276 44.10 3.12 -10.90
N GLY A 277 43.79 3.79 -9.78
CA GLY A 277 43.98 5.23 -9.58
C GLY A 277 43.16 6.15 -10.49
N GLU A 278 42.12 5.64 -11.15
CA GLU A 278 41.44 6.33 -12.27
C GLU A 278 39.96 6.68 -12.01
N GLU A 279 39.35 6.31 -10.88
CA GLU A 279 37.91 6.52 -10.68
C GLU A 279 37.56 7.17 -9.33
N LEU A 280 36.56 8.06 -9.40
CA LEU A 280 36.12 9.01 -8.36
C LEU A 280 35.03 8.37 -7.51
N TYR A 281 35.20 8.31 -6.19
CA TYR A 281 34.21 7.68 -5.31
C TYR A 281 33.60 8.66 -4.32
N LEU A 282 32.28 8.72 -4.33
CA LEU A 282 31.53 9.16 -3.18
C LEU A 282 31.52 8.03 -2.14
N GLU A 283 32.22 8.22 -1.03
CA GLU A 283 32.34 7.22 0.04
C GLU A 283 31.40 7.48 1.21
N LYS A 284 31.01 8.74 1.45
CA LYS A 284 30.19 9.11 2.61
C LYS A 284 29.03 10.02 2.25
N LEU A 285 27.89 9.79 2.89
CA LEU A 285 26.78 10.74 2.96
C LEU A 285 26.57 11.16 4.41
N LEU A 286 26.89 12.41 4.72
CA LEU A 286 26.73 12.99 6.04
C LEU A 286 25.30 13.54 6.17
N VAL A 287 24.51 12.94 7.06
CA VAL A 287 23.13 13.36 7.32
C VAL A 287 23.11 14.18 8.60
N ASN A 288 22.85 15.48 8.50
CA ASN A 288 22.75 16.38 9.64
C ASN A 288 21.30 16.78 9.86
N VAL A 289 20.72 16.40 10.99
CA VAL A 289 19.36 16.81 11.38
C VAL A 289 19.40 17.80 12.53
N SER A 290 18.53 18.81 12.51
CA SER A 290 18.40 19.73 13.64
C SER A 290 17.82 19.03 14.89
N SER A 291 16.96 18.04 14.69
CA SER A 291 16.36 17.21 15.74
C SER A 291 16.23 15.76 15.29
N ASP A 292 16.49 14.80 16.19
CA ASP A 292 16.22 13.37 16.00
C ASP A 292 14.82 12.95 16.48
N ASP A 293 14.00 13.90 16.94
CA ASP A 293 12.59 13.67 17.27
C ASP A 293 11.87 13.04 16.07
N ASP A 294 11.19 11.93 16.36
CA ASP A 294 10.50 11.13 15.38
C ASP A 294 8.98 11.35 15.41
N THR A 295 8.50 12.36 16.13
CA THR A 295 7.09 12.76 16.13
C THR A 295 6.65 13.12 14.71
N LEU A 296 5.59 12.47 14.23
CA LEU A 296 5.04 12.65 12.89
C LEU A 296 3.60 13.17 12.99
N ASP A 297 3.44 14.46 12.74
CA ASP A 297 2.18 15.18 12.80
C ASP A 297 1.88 15.93 11.48
N PHE A 298 0.87 16.79 11.50
CA PHE A 298 0.49 17.59 10.34
C PHE A 298 1.54 18.66 9.98
N ASP A 299 2.21 19.23 10.99
CA ASP A 299 3.12 20.38 10.84
C ASP A 299 4.60 20.00 10.69
N THR A 300 4.89 18.70 10.72
CA THR A 300 6.23 18.13 10.54
C THR A 300 6.93 18.71 9.32
N ASP A 301 8.09 19.33 9.54
CA ASP A 301 8.89 19.93 8.49
C ASP A 301 9.58 18.86 7.64
N GLU A 302 9.24 18.82 6.35
CA GLU A 302 9.77 17.88 5.36
C GLU A 302 10.84 18.51 4.44
N SER A 303 11.32 19.71 4.76
CA SER A 303 12.35 20.40 4.00
C SER A 303 13.75 19.81 4.21
N TYR A 304 14.58 19.93 3.18
CA TYR A 304 15.98 19.50 3.24
C TYR A 304 16.85 20.27 2.23
N HIS A 305 18.15 20.16 2.45
CA HIS A 305 19.21 20.64 1.57
C HIS A 305 20.18 19.49 1.28
N LEU A 306 20.27 19.08 0.01
CA LEU A 306 21.18 18.04 -0.47
C LEU A 306 22.29 18.68 -1.32
N TYR A 307 23.53 18.48 -0.92
CA TYR A 307 24.72 18.92 -1.65
C TYR A 307 25.60 17.72 -2.01
N ILE A 308 25.92 17.58 -3.30
CA ILE A 308 26.83 16.57 -3.84
C ILE A 308 27.97 17.30 -4.54
N PRO A 309 29.22 17.16 -4.09
CA PRO A 309 30.34 17.87 -4.67
C PRO A 309 30.69 17.36 -6.07
N SER A 310 31.49 18.14 -6.80
CA SER A 310 32.18 17.73 -8.03
C SER A 310 33.69 17.68 -7.87
N ASP A 311 34.21 18.15 -6.72
CA ASP A 311 35.63 18.14 -6.41
C ASP A 311 36.07 16.71 -6.07
N LEU A 312 37.07 16.24 -6.81
CA LEU A 312 37.64 14.90 -6.75
C LEU A 312 38.40 14.63 -5.43
N SER A 313 38.63 15.69 -4.64
CA SER A 313 39.23 15.61 -3.30
C SER A 313 38.20 15.49 -2.17
N VAL A 314 36.90 15.61 -2.48
CA VAL A 314 35.81 15.58 -1.51
C VAL A 314 34.96 14.33 -1.70
N GLU A 315 35.21 13.32 -0.88
CA GLU A 315 34.54 12.00 -0.91
C GLU A 315 33.17 12.01 -0.19
N GLN A 316 32.65 13.19 0.15
CA GLN A 316 31.52 13.36 1.08
C GLN A 316 30.41 14.24 0.50
N ALA A 317 29.19 13.70 0.47
CA ALA A 317 27.96 14.43 0.20
C ALA A 317 27.29 14.82 1.52
N TYR A 318 26.47 15.87 1.49
CA TYR A 318 25.84 16.42 2.68
C TYR A 318 24.32 16.48 2.47
N LEU A 319 23.58 16.00 3.47
CA LEU A 319 22.14 16.12 3.55
C LEU A 319 21.78 16.79 4.87
N GLN A 320 21.22 17.99 4.81
CA GLN A 320 20.77 18.75 5.97
C GLN A 320 19.24 18.80 6.01
N ALA A 321 18.63 18.61 7.17
CA ALA A 321 17.18 18.73 7.34
C ALA A 321 16.83 19.18 8.77
N ASN A 322 15.65 19.77 8.95
CA ASN A 322 15.19 20.15 10.28
C ASN A 322 14.73 18.94 11.11
N THR A 323 14.13 17.95 10.45
CA THR A 323 13.63 16.72 11.07
C THR A 323 14.19 15.48 10.39
N VAL A 324 14.02 14.32 11.02
CA VAL A 324 14.32 13.02 10.41
C VAL A 324 13.52 12.78 9.13
N TYR A 325 12.32 13.37 9.01
CA TYR A 325 11.44 13.18 7.86
C TYR A 325 11.89 13.98 6.64
N GLY A 326 12.38 15.22 6.83
CA GLY A 326 13.05 15.97 5.76
C GLY A 326 14.27 15.20 5.23
N ALA A 327 15.05 14.56 6.11
CA ALA A 327 16.16 13.70 5.71
C ALA A 327 15.69 12.48 4.88
N ILE A 328 14.58 11.82 5.23
CA ILE A 328 14.03 10.72 4.40
C ILE A 328 13.65 11.22 3.00
N ARG A 329 13.09 12.44 2.86
CA ARG A 329 12.79 13.03 1.55
C ARG A 329 14.05 13.30 0.74
N GLY A 330 15.10 13.79 1.39
CA GLY A 330 16.39 13.99 0.75
C GLY A 330 17.09 12.70 0.35
N LEU A 331 16.95 11.63 1.14
CA LEU A 331 17.46 10.30 0.78
C LEU A 331 16.74 9.72 -0.44
N GLU A 332 15.43 9.93 -0.59
CA GLU A 332 14.72 9.57 -1.83
C GLU A 332 15.32 10.31 -3.02
N THR A 333 15.50 11.62 -2.90
CA THR A 333 16.09 12.45 -3.97
C THR A 333 17.51 12.00 -4.32
N PHE A 334 18.36 11.72 -3.32
CA PHE A 334 19.69 11.15 -3.53
C PHE A 334 19.63 9.82 -4.29
N SER A 335 18.70 8.93 -3.92
CA SER A 335 18.54 7.63 -4.59
C SER A 335 18.17 7.75 -6.07
N GLN A 336 17.41 8.79 -6.44
CA GLN A 336 17.03 9.05 -7.84
C GLN A 336 18.20 9.59 -8.67
N LEU A 337 19.21 10.19 -8.04
CA LEU A 337 20.42 10.66 -8.70
C LEU A 337 21.42 9.52 -8.99
N CYS A 338 21.32 8.41 -8.24
CA CYS A 338 22.16 7.24 -8.39
C CYS A 338 21.64 6.34 -9.52
N VAL A 339 22.47 6.08 -10.54
CA VAL A 339 22.12 5.21 -11.67
C VAL A 339 23.18 4.13 -11.83
N PHE A 340 22.75 2.87 -11.94
CA PHE A 340 23.64 1.77 -12.27
C PHE A 340 23.99 1.80 -13.76
N ASN A 341 25.27 1.94 -14.06
CA ASN A 341 25.81 1.88 -15.41
C ASN A 341 26.23 0.44 -15.73
N PHE A 342 25.51 -0.22 -16.63
CA PHE A 342 25.77 -1.62 -17.01
C PHE A 342 27.09 -1.83 -17.78
N THR A 343 27.72 -0.76 -18.28
CA THR A 343 29.01 -0.83 -18.98
C THR A 343 30.16 -0.83 -17.98
N SER A 344 30.20 0.16 -17.08
CA SER A 344 31.20 0.23 -16.00
C SER A 344 30.92 -0.78 -14.88
N ARG A 345 29.66 -1.23 -14.77
CA ARG A 345 29.12 -2.06 -13.66
C ARG A 345 29.18 -1.34 -12.31
N MET A 346 29.11 -0.01 -12.34
CA MET A 346 29.20 0.87 -11.18
C MET A 346 27.93 1.69 -11.03
N VAL A 347 27.66 2.15 -9.81
CA VAL A 347 26.65 3.20 -9.57
C VAL A 347 27.31 4.55 -9.80
N GLU A 348 26.66 5.40 -10.59
CA GLU A 348 27.17 6.72 -10.98
C GLU A 348 26.12 7.80 -10.71
N ILE A 349 26.58 9.00 -10.34
CA ILE A 349 25.78 10.22 -10.28
C ILE A 349 26.28 11.15 -11.37
N GLN A 350 25.40 11.45 -12.34
CA GLN A 350 25.73 12.28 -13.49
C GLN A 350 25.40 13.75 -13.21
N ASN A 351 26.14 14.68 -13.82
CA ASN A 351 25.92 16.14 -13.74
C ASN A 351 26.18 16.78 -12.36
N THR A 352 27.15 16.26 -11.61
CA THR A 352 27.69 16.91 -10.39
C THR A 352 28.42 18.24 -10.72
N PRO A 353 28.49 19.20 -9.78
CA PRO A 353 27.96 19.13 -8.42
C PRO A 353 26.45 19.34 -8.41
N TYR A 354 25.75 18.83 -7.40
CA TYR A 354 24.35 19.15 -7.14
C TYR A 354 24.24 20.02 -5.90
N ASP A 355 23.42 21.06 -5.98
CA ASP A 355 22.96 21.86 -4.83
C ASP A 355 21.44 21.95 -4.93
N ILE A 356 20.74 21.28 -4.00
CA ILE A 356 19.30 21.03 -4.06
C ILE A 356 18.68 21.49 -2.74
N VAL A 357 17.87 22.55 -2.79
CA VAL A 357 17.04 22.99 -1.66
C VAL A 357 15.59 22.71 -2.01
N ASP A 358 14.89 22.02 -1.13
CA ASP A 358 13.57 21.47 -1.42
C ASP A 358 12.64 21.39 -0.22
N SER A 359 11.35 21.56 -0.50
CA SER A 359 10.26 21.47 0.47
C SER A 359 8.92 21.30 -0.27
N PRO A 360 7.92 20.67 0.38
CA PRO A 360 6.62 20.49 -0.24
C PRO A 360 5.83 21.82 -0.32
N ARG A 361 5.07 21.99 -1.40
CA ARG A 361 4.09 23.06 -1.58
C ARG A 361 2.89 22.91 -0.63
N PHE A 362 2.39 21.68 -0.46
CA PHE A 362 1.27 21.36 0.42
C PHE A 362 1.66 20.35 1.50
N LYS A 363 1.13 20.53 2.70
CA LYS A 363 1.40 19.67 3.86
C LYS A 363 0.64 18.34 3.80
N TYR A 364 -0.55 18.31 3.20
CA TYR A 364 -1.34 17.10 3.00
C TYR A 364 -1.17 16.55 1.58
N ARG A 365 -0.60 15.36 1.46
CA ARG A 365 -0.42 14.67 0.17
C ARG A 365 -0.86 13.22 0.36
N GLY A 366 -2.12 12.97 0.02
CA GLY A 366 -2.82 11.73 0.31
C GLY A 366 -2.87 10.73 -0.84
N ILE A 367 -2.92 9.45 -0.48
CA ILE A 367 -3.55 8.39 -1.30
C ILE A 367 -4.60 7.71 -0.43
N LEU A 368 -5.84 7.64 -0.91
CA LEU A 368 -6.87 6.78 -0.32
C LEU A 368 -6.74 5.37 -0.87
N ILE A 369 -6.79 4.36 0.00
CA ILE A 369 -7.05 2.97 -0.38
C ILE A 369 -8.30 2.46 0.33
N ASP A 370 -9.15 1.80 -0.43
CA ASP A 370 -10.33 1.11 0.05
C ASP A 370 -10.03 -0.37 0.27
N THR A 371 -10.21 -0.81 1.51
CA THR A 371 -9.99 -2.21 1.90
C THR A 371 -11.25 -2.94 2.30
N SER A 372 -12.41 -2.31 2.11
CA SER A 372 -13.72 -2.88 2.40
C SER A 372 -14.31 -3.53 1.16
N ARG A 373 -14.41 -2.78 0.05
CA ARG A 373 -15.01 -3.27 -1.21
C ARG A 373 -14.26 -4.51 -1.71
N HIS A 374 -12.93 -4.48 -1.61
CA HIS A 374 -12.08 -5.67 -1.70
C HIS A 374 -11.01 -5.65 -0.62
N TYR A 375 -10.75 -6.81 -0.02
CA TYR A 375 -9.66 -6.99 0.93
C TYR A 375 -8.29 -6.78 0.24
N GLN A 376 -7.39 -6.06 0.91
CA GLN A 376 -6.02 -5.83 0.44
C GLN A 376 -5.02 -6.50 1.39
N PRO A 377 -4.22 -7.49 0.94
CA PRO A 377 -3.20 -8.10 1.78
C PRO A 377 -2.24 -7.06 2.36
N ILE A 378 -1.77 -7.29 3.58
CA ILE A 378 -0.85 -6.38 4.30
C ILE A 378 0.37 -6.01 3.44
N ASP A 379 0.93 -6.96 2.70
CA ASP A 379 2.07 -6.71 1.81
C ASP A 379 1.73 -5.77 0.65
N ALA A 380 0.49 -5.81 0.12
CA ALA A 380 0.03 -4.87 -0.89
C ALA A 380 -0.08 -3.45 -0.31
N ILE A 381 -0.62 -3.31 0.91
CA ILE A 381 -0.67 -2.03 1.63
C ILE A 381 0.74 -1.48 1.86
N LYS A 382 1.69 -2.34 2.28
CA LYS A 382 3.11 -1.95 2.44
C LYS A 382 3.75 -1.51 1.13
N GLN A 383 3.43 -2.16 0.00
CA GLN A 383 3.91 -1.74 -1.33
C GLN A 383 3.33 -0.38 -1.73
N VAL A 384 2.06 -0.09 -1.40
CA VAL A 384 1.48 1.25 -1.56
C VAL A 384 2.29 2.26 -0.73
N ILE A 385 2.54 1.99 0.55
CA ILE A 385 3.35 2.87 1.43
C ILE A 385 4.78 3.08 0.90
N ASP A 386 5.45 2.03 0.41
CA ASP A 386 6.78 2.16 -0.20
C ASP A 386 6.74 3.09 -1.42
N SER A 387 5.79 2.86 -2.32
CA SER A 387 5.65 3.65 -3.55
C SER A 387 5.22 5.10 -3.30
N MET A 388 4.40 5.35 -2.27
CA MET A 388 4.07 6.68 -1.76
C MET A 388 5.33 7.43 -1.33
N ALA A 389 6.23 6.77 -0.59
CA ALA A 389 7.48 7.37 -0.14
C ALA A 389 8.38 7.77 -1.32
N TYR A 390 8.44 6.95 -2.38
CA TYR A 390 9.20 7.23 -3.59
C TYR A 390 8.67 8.47 -4.34
N ALA A 391 7.35 8.68 -4.30
CA ALA A 391 6.69 9.85 -4.88
C ALA A 391 6.55 11.03 -3.90
N LYS A 392 7.01 10.90 -2.65
CA LYS A 392 6.89 11.90 -1.57
C LYS A 392 5.45 12.23 -1.14
N PHE A 393 4.49 11.32 -1.31
CA PHE A 393 3.23 11.35 -0.57
C PHE A 393 3.48 11.15 0.93
N ASN A 394 2.60 11.65 1.79
CA ASN A 394 2.80 11.62 3.25
C ASN A 394 1.56 11.29 4.08
N VAL A 395 0.41 11.02 3.47
CA VAL A 395 -0.80 10.52 4.16
C VAL A 395 -1.34 9.31 3.41
N LEU A 396 -1.47 8.19 4.11
CA LEU A 396 -2.29 7.07 3.69
C LEU A 396 -3.65 7.28 4.32
N HIS A 397 -4.64 7.60 3.50
CA HIS A 397 -6.02 7.57 3.92
C HIS A 397 -6.51 6.13 3.77
N TRP A 398 -6.69 5.47 4.91
CA TRP A 398 -7.14 4.09 4.94
C TRP A 398 -8.64 4.08 5.15
N HIS A 399 -9.37 3.84 4.06
CA HIS A 399 -10.80 3.56 4.07
C HIS A 399 -11.01 2.09 4.43
N ILE A 400 -11.20 1.83 5.73
CA ILE A 400 -11.01 0.50 6.31
C ILE A 400 -12.25 -0.38 6.15
N VAL A 401 -13.44 0.22 6.32
CA VAL A 401 -14.75 -0.46 6.40
C VAL A 401 -15.76 0.29 5.54
N ASP A 402 -16.72 -0.43 4.96
CA ASP A 402 -17.82 0.10 4.13
C ASP A 402 -19.03 -0.87 4.17
N GLU A 403 -20.00 -0.72 3.28
CA GLU A 403 -21.18 -1.58 3.08
C GLU A 403 -20.77 -3.06 2.97
N GLU A 404 -19.78 -3.38 2.15
CA GLU A 404 -19.49 -4.76 1.76
C GLU A 404 -18.71 -5.56 2.81
N SER A 405 -17.79 -4.93 3.57
CA SER A 405 -17.08 -5.65 4.62
C SER A 405 -16.59 -4.82 5.80
N PHE A 406 -16.47 -5.50 6.95
CA PHE A 406 -15.84 -5.00 8.17
C PHE A 406 -14.59 -5.85 8.50
N PRO A 407 -13.44 -5.58 7.85
CA PRO A 407 -12.27 -6.46 7.91
C PRO A 407 -11.35 -6.23 9.12
N ILE A 408 -11.52 -5.17 9.90
CA ILE A 408 -10.62 -4.81 11.01
C ILE A 408 -11.14 -5.29 12.38
N GLU A 409 -10.22 -5.70 13.26
CA GLU A 409 -10.53 -5.96 14.67
C GLU A 409 -10.93 -4.69 15.42
N ILE A 410 -12.00 -4.73 16.19
CA ILE A 410 -12.26 -3.75 17.26
C ILE A 410 -12.25 -4.49 18.59
N PRO A 411 -11.17 -4.41 19.40
CA PRO A 411 -11.03 -5.20 20.62
C PRO A 411 -12.19 -5.04 21.62
N SER A 412 -12.75 -3.84 21.72
CA SER A 412 -13.90 -3.55 22.58
C SER A 412 -15.25 -4.03 22.02
N LEU A 413 -15.30 -4.38 20.73
CA LEU A 413 -16.49 -4.76 19.96
C LEU A 413 -16.19 -5.95 19.02
N PRO A 414 -15.84 -7.13 19.56
CA PRO A 414 -15.29 -8.24 18.79
C PRO A 414 -16.24 -8.83 17.74
N GLU A 415 -17.55 -8.63 17.88
CA GLU A 415 -18.52 -9.18 16.94
C GLU A 415 -18.59 -8.40 15.63
N LEU A 416 -18.15 -7.13 15.57
CA LEU A 416 -18.12 -6.33 14.32
C LEU A 416 -17.39 -7.07 13.20
N TRP A 417 -16.37 -7.84 13.56
CA TRP A 417 -15.58 -8.60 12.61
C TRP A 417 -16.33 -9.76 11.93
N SER A 418 -17.56 -10.05 12.35
CA SER A 418 -18.46 -10.93 11.61
C SER A 418 -18.85 -10.34 10.25
N GLY A 419 -18.67 -9.04 10.03
CA GLY A 419 -18.83 -8.37 8.74
C GLY A 419 -17.69 -8.57 7.74
N ALA A 420 -16.59 -9.25 8.08
CA ALA A 420 -15.53 -9.57 7.10
C ALA A 420 -15.98 -10.63 6.10
N TYR A 421 -15.44 -10.59 4.88
CA TYR A 421 -15.69 -11.59 3.84
C TYR A 421 -15.40 -13.02 4.29
N THR A 422 -14.22 -13.24 4.86
CA THR A 422 -13.80 -14.54 5.41
C THR A 422 -12.88 -14.34 6.62
N PRO A 423 -12.64 -15.39 7.43
CA PRO A 423 -11.65 -15.32 8.51
C PRO A 423 -10.20 -15.02 8.06
N ALA A 424 -9.87 -15.23 6.78
CA ALA A 424 -8.55 -14.96 6.22
C ALA A 424 -8.39 -13.52 5.70
N GLU A 425 -9.50 -12.82 5.46
CA GLU A 425 -9.55 -11.47 4.91
C GLU A 425 -9.81 -10.47 6.04
N ARG A 426 -8.84 -10.44 6.96
CA ARG A 426 -8.96 -9.86 8.29
C ARG A 426 -7.67 -9.11 8.65
N TYR A 427 -7.78 -7.87 9.15
CA TYR A 427 -6.70 -7.13 9.84
C TYR A 427 -6.87 -7.14 11.36
N THR A 428 -5.93 -7.75 12.07
CA THR A 428 -5.86 -7.64 13.53
C THR A 428 -5.42 -6.25 13.95
N PHE A 429 -5.65 -5.92 15.23
CA PHE A 429 -5.08 -4.68 15.79
C PHE A 429 -3.54 -4.68 15.78
N ALA A 430 -2.91 -5.86 15.77
CA ALA A 430 -1.46 -5.96 15.60
C ALA A 430 -1.04 -5.62 14.15
N ASP A 431 -1.79 -6.06 13.16
CA ASP A 431 -1.56 -5.74 11.74
C ASP A 431 -1.70 -4.23 11.50
N ALA A 432 -2.74 -3.60 12.09
CA ALA A 432 -2.92 -2.15 12.02
C ALA A 432 -1.74 -1.40 12.66
N ARG A 433 -1.25 -1.83 13.84
CA ARG A 433 -0.03 -1.27 14.45
C ARG A 433 1.20 -1.45 13.59
N GLU A 434 1.34 -2.59 12.93
CA GLU A 434 2.44 -2.85 12.00
C GLU A 434 2.39 -1.90 10.80
N ILE A 435 1.23 -1.75 10.16
CA ILE A 435 1.01 -0.86 9.02
C ILE A 435 1.33 0.59 9.40
N VAL A 436 0.80 1.07 10.54
CA VAL A 436 1.07 2.44 11.02
C VAL A 436 2.56 2.64 11.33
N GLY A 437 3.21 1.67 11.98
CA GLY A 437 4.65 1.73 12.25
C GLY A 437 5.49 1.73 10.97
N TYR A 438 5.10 0.90 9.99
CA TYR A 438 5.76 0.81 8.68
C TYR A 438 5.64 2.10 7.87
N ALA A 439 4.46 2.74 7.94
CA ALA A 439 4.20 4.06 7.36
C ALA A 439 5.02 5.16 8.05
N LYS A 440 5.05 5.18 9.39
CA LYS A 440 5.86 6.13 10.17
C LYS A 440 7.34 6.07 9.78
N ALA A 441 7.92 4.87 9.62
CA ALA A 441 9.32 4.71 9.19
C ALA A 441 9.65 5.26 7.78
N ARG A 442 8.63 5.67 7.03
CA ARG A 442 8.70 6.32 5.70
C ARG A 442 8.17 7.76 5.71
N GLY A 443 7.85 8.30 6.89
CA GLY A 443 7.22 9.62 7.02
C GLY A 443 5.81 9.68 6.45
N ILE A 444 5.07 8.57 6.47
CA ILE A 444 3.68 8.52 6.02
C ILE A 444 2.79 8.42 7.26
N LYS A 445 1.88 9.38 7.40
CA LYS A 445 0.80 9.38 8.37
C LYS A 445 -0.28 8.41 7.91
N VAL A 446 -0.99 7.78 8.83
CA VAL A 446 -2.17 6.96 8.50
C VAL A 446 -3.40 7.65 9.08
N MET A 447 -4.26 8.14 8.20
CA MET A 447 -5.58 8.65 8.55
C MET A 447 -6.57 7.50 8.40
N ALA A 448 -7.15 7.05 9.50
CA ALA A 448 -8.19 6.04 9.47
C ALA A 448 -9.54 6.68 9.09
N GLU A 449 -10.33 5.93 8.34
CA GLU A 449 -11.74 6.24 8.08
C GLU A 449 -12.63 5.10 8.58
N ILE A 450 -13.70 5.50 9.26
CA ILE A 450 -14.93 4.73 9.38
C ILE A 450 -16.06 5.62 8.88
N ASP A 451 -16.64 5.26 7.75
CA ASP A 451 -17.69 6.06 7.14
C ASP A 451 -19.02 5.84 7.87
N VAL A 452 -19.63 6.94 8.32
CA VAL A 452 -20.90 6.94 9.03
C VAL A 452 -21.71 8.20 8.71
N PRO A 453 -23.05 8.11 8.62
CA PRO A 453 -23.88 6.93 8.89
C PRO A 453 -24.18 6.03 7.67
N GLY A 454 -23.84 6.46 6.45
CA GLY A 454 -23.93 5.63 5.24
C GLY A 454 -22.86 4.53 5.23
N HIS A 455 -22.77 3.76 4.14
CA HIS A 455 -21.64 2.84 3.90
C HIS A 455 -21.36 1.87 5.06
N ALA A 456 -22.42 1.34 5.68
CA ALA A 456 -22.31 0.67 6.98
C ALA A 456 -23.11 -0.63 7.11
N GLU A 457 -23.59 -1.22 6.00
CA GLU A 457 -24.29 -2.51 6.05
C GLU A 457 -23.46 -3.58 6.78
N SER A 458 -22.14 -3.67 6.51
CA SER A 458 -21.28 -4.71 7.08
C SER A 458 -21.26 -4.76 8.63
N TRP A 459 -21.54 -3.64 9.29
CA TRP A 459 -21.45 -3.47 10.74
C TRP A 459 -22.51 -4.32 11.47
N GLY A 460 -23.71 -4.40 10.89
CA GLY A 460 -24.84 -5.08 11.52
C GLY A 460 -24.78 -6.60 11.44
N TYR A 461 -23.84 -7.20 10.70
CA TYR A 461 -23.60 -8.64 10.79
C TYR A 461 -23.08 -9.07 12.17
N GLY A 462 -22.31 -8.19 12.83
CA GLY A 462 -21.86 -8.39 14.20
C GLY A 462 -22.90 -7.94 15.24
N TYR A 463 -23.49 -6.78 15.01
CA TYR A 463 -24.45 -6.15 15.90
C TYR A 463 -25.72 -5.73 15.15
N PRO A 464 -26.69 -6.64 14.96
CA PRO A 464 -27.88 -6.37 14.14
C PRO A 464 -28.72 -5.17 14.60
N GLU A 465 -28.59 -4.73 15.85
CA GLU A 465 -29.25 -3.54 16.39
C GLU A 465 -28.73 -2.21 15.79
N LEU A 466 -27.62 -2.25 15.04
CA LEU A 466 -27.09 -1.11 14.28
C LEU A 466 -27.87 -0.84 13.00
N TRP A 467 -28.53 -1.86 12.44
CA TRP A 467 -29.39 -1.70 11.28
C TRP A 467 -30.74 -1.13 11.69
N PRO A 468 -31.30 -0.16 10.92
CA PRO A 468 -32.68 0.26 11.10
C PRO A 468 -33.67 -0.92 11.13
N SER A 469 -33.48 -1.90 10.25
CA SER A 469 -34.20 -3.18 10.28
C SER A 469 -33.48 -4.26 9.47
N SER A 470 -33.93 -5.51 9.56
CA SER A 470 -33.37 -6.61 8.74
C SER A 470 -33.53 -6.41 7.22
N SER A 471 -34.50 -5.60 6.80
CA SER A 471 -34.80 -5.27 5.40
C SER A 471 -34.27 -3.91 4.97
N CYS A 472 -33.65 -3.16 5.88
CA CYS A 472 -33.15 -1.82 5.65
C CYS A 472 -31.92 -1.61 6.53
N ARG A 473 -30.74 -1.83 5.94
CA ARG A 473 -29.49 -2.09 6.66
C ARG A 473 -28.55 -0.90 6.70
N GLU A 474 -28.91 0.18 6.04
CA GLU A 474 -28.19 1.44 6.07
C GLU A 474 -29.13 2.59 5.70
N PRO A 475 -28.80 3.83 6.11
CA PRO A 475 -27.73 4.21 7.04
C PRO A 475 -27.94 3.65 8.46
N LEU A 476 -26.90 3.67 9.30
CA LEU A 476 -26.94 3.22 10.70
C LEU A 476 -28.16 3.79 11.47
N ASP A 477 -28.72 3.03 12.42
CA ASP A 477 -29.89 3.45 13.19
C ASP A 477 -29.57 4.68 14.08
N VAL A 478 -30.04 5.85 13.64
CA VAL A 478 -29.88 7.14 14.34
C VAL A 478 -30.65 7.22 15.67
N SER A 479 -31.73 6.43 15.82
CA SER A 479 -32.57 6.44 17.03
C SER A 479 -31.96 5.63 18.18
N ASN A 480 -31.04 4.72 17.86
CA ASN A 480 -30.44 3.80 18.82
C ASN A 480 -29.17 4.40 19.45
N ASN A 481 -29.18 4.62 20.76
CA ASN A 481 -27.98 5.10 21.48
C ASN A 481 -26.79 4.14 21.39
N PHE A 482 -27.05 2.83 21.23
CA PHE A 482 -25.99 1.84 21.05
C PHE A 482 -25.15 2.12 19.80
N THR A 483 -25.72 2.69 18.74
CA THR A 483 -24.99 3.12 17.53
C THR A 483 -23.86 4.09 17.88
N PHE A 484 -24.15 5.10 18.72
CA PHE A 484 -23.16 6.08 19.14
C PHE A 484 -22.18 5.52 20.18
N GLU A 485 -22.59 4.56 21.01
CA GLU A 485 -21.67 3.83 21.90
C GLU A 485 -20.67 2.99 21.10
N VAL A 486 -21.10 2.41 19.97
CA VAL A 486 -20.22 1.66 19.06
C VAL A 486 -19.19 2.60 18.43
N ILE A 487 -19.62 3.73 17.87
CA ILE A 487 -18.73 4.75 17.28
C ILE A 487 -17.73 5.27 18.31
N ASP A 488 -18.19 5.61 19.52
CA ASP A 488 -17.35 6.10 20.62
C ASP A 488 -16.23 5.10 20.99
N ARG A 489 -16.58 3.80 21.06
CA ARG A 489 -15.62 2.72 21.34
C ARG A 489 -14.62 2.51 20.20
N ILE A 490 -15.05 2.58 18.95
CA ILE A 490 -14.13 2.50 17.80
C ILE A 490 -13.14 3.66 17.84
N LEU A 491 -13.62 4.90 18.03
CA LEU A 491 -12.78 6.09 18.14
C LEU A 491 -11.76 5.99 19.28
N SER A 492 -12.17 5.40 20.41
CA SER A 492 -11.30 5.15 21.57
C SER A 492 -10.23 4.10 21.27
N ASP A 493 -10.62 2.93 20.74
CA ASP A 493 -9.69 1.84 20.41
C ASP A 493 -8.70 2.29 19.32
N PHE A 494 -9.18 2.99 18.28
CA PHE A 494 -8.32 3.48 17.19
C PHE A 494 -7.29 4.49 17.67
N ARG A 495 -7.57 5.28 18.72
CA ARG A 495 -6.58 6.22 19.28
C ARG A 495 -5.31 5.53 19.81
N GLU A 496 -5.38 4.25 20.17
CA GLU A 496 -4.22 3.48 20.59
C GLU A 496 -3.27 3.10 19.43
N VAL A 497 -3.77 3.13 18.18
CA VAL A 497 -3.06 2.61 17.01
C VAL A 497 -2.74 3.70 16.00
N PHE A 498 -3.66 4.65 15.81
CA PHE A 498 -3.57 5.72 14.82
C PHE A 498 -3.19 7.02 15.55
N PRO A 499 -1.92 7.46 15.51
CA PRO A 499 -1.47 8.64 16.25
C PRO A 499 -1.70 9.96 15.49
N PHE A 500 -2.08 9.91 14.21
CA PHE A 500 -2.31 11.12 13.41
C PHE A 500 -3.43 11.96 14.04
N GLY A 501 -3.45 13.28 13.81
CA GLY A 501 -4.44 14.16 14.43
C GLY A 501 -5.82 14.05 13.80
N PHE A 502 -5.89 13.66 12.52
CA PHE A 502 -7.12 13.66 11.73
C PHE A 502 -7.77 12.28 11.72
N PHE A 503 -9.10 12.27 11.74
CA PHE A 503 -9.91 11.07 11.64
C PHE A 503 -11.05 11.31 10.66
N HIS A 504 -11.18 10.46 9.64
CA HIS A 504 -12.23 10.61 8.64
C HIS A 504 -13.50 9.90 9.13
N LEU A 505 -14.59 10.65 9.20
CA LEU A 505 -15.92 10.15 9.62
C LEU A 505 -16.84 9.91 8.42
N GLY A 506 -16.33 10.10 7.20
CA GLY A 506 -17.09 9.99 5.96
C GLY A 506 -18.26 10.98 5.92
N GLY A 507 -19.47 10.45 5.78
CA GLY A 507 -20.73 11.20 5.76
C GLY A 507 -21.20 11.55 4.35
N ASP A 508 -20.78 10.79 3.35
CA ASP A 508 -21.19 10.87 1.96
C ASP A 508 -22.42 10.01 1.65
N GLU A 509 -23.06 10.32 0.52
CA GLU A 509 -24.12 9.54 -0.14
C GLU A 509 -25.28 9.02 0.75
N VAL A 510 -25.56 9.68 1.89
CA VAL A 510 -26.54 9.21 2.87
C VAL A 510 -27.97 9.24 2.34
N ASN A 511 -28.55 8.05 2.14
CA ASN A 511 -29.96 7.90 1.80
C ASN A 511 -30.86 7.72 3.05
N THR A 512 -31.57 8.79 3.44
CA THR A 512 -32.41 8.80 4.65
C THR A 512 -33.77 8.11 4.51
N ASP A 513 -34.12 7.58 3.32
CA ASP A 513 -35.41 6.88 3.10
C ASP A 513 -35.60 5.69 4.06
N CYS A 514 -34.49 5.03 4.43
CA CYS A 514 -34.51 3.88 5.32
C CYS A 514 -35.12 4.21 6.70
N TRP A 515 -34.74 5.36 7.25
CA TRP A 515 -35.23 5.85 8.54
C TRP A 515 -36.72 6.20 8.48
N ASN A 516 -37.18 6.80 7.38
CA ASN A 516 -38.58 7.16 7.21
C ASN A 516 -39.50 5.93 7.00
N ASN A 517 -38.96 4.85 6.42
CA ASN A 517 -39.70 3.62 6.16
C ASN A 517 -39.69 2.63 7.33
N THR A 518 -38.81 2.82 8.31
CA THR A 518 -38.67 1.95 9.48
C THR A 518 -39.54 2.47 10.63
N ALA A 519 -40.57 1.70 11.03
CA ALA A 519 -41.60 2.16 11.97
C ALA A 519 -41.06 2.73 13.30
N GLN A 520 -40.07 2.08 13.91
CA GLN A 520 -39.49 2.51 15.19
C GLN A 520 -38.72 3.83 15.05
N ILE A 521 -37.95 4.00 13.96
CA ILE A 521 -37.17 5.22 13.71
C ILE A 521 -38.11 6.35 13.33
N LYS A 522 -39.12 6.09 12.50
CA LYS A 522 -40.15 7.07 12.17
C LYS A 522 -40.85 7.59 13.43
N GLN A 523 -41.21 6.70 14.36
CA GLN A 523 -41.77 7.12 15.65
C GLN A 523 -40.78 7.98 16.43
N TRP A 524 -39.51 7.60 16.49
CA TRP A 524 -38.47 8.40 17.15
C TRP A 524 -38.31 9.79 16.51
N LEU A 525 -38.33 9.89 15.18
CA LEU A 525 -38.30 11.15 14.44
C LEU A 525 -39.48 12.06 14.84
N GLU A 526 -40.69 11.50 14.93
CA GLU A 526 -41.89 12.22 15.39
C GLU A 526 -41.77 12.67 16.86
N GLU A 527 -41.17 11.85 17.73
CA GLU A 527 -40.95 12.18 19.15
C GLU A 527 -39.86 13.25 19.36
N GLN A 528 -38.83 13.29 18.50
CA GLN A 528 -37.76 14.29 18.53
C GLN A 528 -38.10 15.57 17.74
N ASP A 529 -39.23 15.60 17.03
CA ASP A 529 -39.60 16.69 16.10
C ASP A 529 -38.53 16.92 15.02
N LEU A 530 -38.01 15.83 14.44
CA LEU A 530 -36.97 15.86 13.40
C LEU A 530 -37.48 15.28 12.09
N THR A 531 -37.11 15.91 10.98
CA THR A 531 -37.16 15.28 9.66
C THR A 531 -36.01 14.27 9.49
N PRO A 532 -36.09 13.33 8.52
CA PRO A 532 -34.98 12.41 8.24
C PRO A 532 -33.66 13.13 7.88
N HIS A 533 -33.73 14.27 7.19
CA HIS A 533 -32.55 15.09 6.90
C HIS A 533 -31.98 15.74 8.16
N GLU A 534 -32.80 16.30 9.04
CA GLU A 534 -32.33 16.83 10.32
C GLU A 534 -31.76 15.73 11.24
N ALA A 535 -32.25 14.49 11.11
CA ALA A 535 -31.65 13.35 11.80
C ALA A 535 -30.26 12.98 11.24
N TYR A 536 -30.04 13.15 9.93
CA TYR A 536 -28.71 13.01 9.33
C TYR A 536 -27.75 14.09 9.86
N VAL A 537 -28.19 15.36 9.90
CA VAL A 537 -27.44 16.45 10.53
C VAL A 537 -27.11 16.10 11.99
N TYR A 538 -28.11 15.67 12.77
CA TYR A 538 -27.94 15.26 14.17
C TYR A 538 -26.89 14.16 14.32
N PHE A 539 -26.92 13.14 13.45
CA PHE A 539 -25.98 12.03 13.49
C PHE A 539 -24.55 12.53 13.28
N VAL A 540 -24.30 13.28 12.20
CA VAL A 540 -22.97 13.77 11.84
C VAL A 540 -22.40 14.65 12.94
N LEU A 541 -23.19 15.59 13.47
CA LEU A 541 -22.74 16.48 14.54
C LEU A 541 -22.43 15.71 15.83
N ARG A 542 -23.21 14.67 16.16
CA ARG A 542 -22.94 13.81 17.31
C ARG A 542 -21.66 12.99 17.10
N ALA A 543 -21.43 12.44 15.92
CA ALA A 543 -20.18 11.73 15.59
C ALA A 543 -18.95 12.66 15.65
N GLN A 544 -19.05 13.90 15.14
CA GLN A 544 -17.99 14.91 15.27
C GLN A 544 -17.67 15.20 16.73
N GLN A 545 -18.68 15.39 17.58
CA GLN A 545 -18.48 15.62 19.02
C GLN A 545 -17.76 14.45 19.70
N LEU A 546 -18.09 13.21 19.35
CA LEU A 546 -17.39 12.02 19.86
C LEU A 546 -15.92 12.03 19.44
N ALA A 547 -15.63 12.24 18.14
CA ALA A 547 -14.25 12.30 17.63
C ALA A 547 -13.44 13.39 18.36
N LEU A 548 -14.00 14.59 18.50
CA LEU A 548 -13.40 15.71 19.23
C LEU A 548 -13.13 15.38 20.70
N SER A 549 -14.00 14.60 21.35
CA SER A 549 -13.83 14.19 22.75
C SER A 549 -12.64 13.25 22.97
N HIS A 550 -12.27 12.47 21.94
CA HIS A 550 -11.07 11.62 21.93
C HIS A 550 -9.80 12.34 21.43
N GLY A 551 -9.91 13.64 21.15
CA GLY A 551 -8.79 14.47 20.69
C GLY A 551 -8.50 14.35 19.19
N TRP A 552 -9.45 13.87 18.39
CA TRP A 552 -9.38 13.87 16.94
C TRP A 552 -9.88 15.19 16.36
N GLU A 553 -9.33 15.58 15.22
CA GLU A 553 -9.92 16.58 14.35
C GLU A 553 -10.73 15.87 13.26
N PRO A 554 -12.06 16.09 13.19
CA PRO A 554 -12.91 15.36 12.25
C PRO A 554 -12.66 15.83 10.82
N VAL A 555 -12.59 14.86 9.91
CA VAL A 555 -12.65 15.06 8.47
C VAL A 555 -13.97 14.47 7.97
N ASN A 556 -14.69 15.20 7.14
CA ASN A 556 -15.92 14.72 6.52
C ASN A 556 -15.89 14.98 5.01
N TRP A 557 -16.55 14.12 4.25
CA TRP A 557 -16.85 14.40 2.85
C TRP A 557 -17.76 15.62 2.72
N GLU A 558 -17.73 16.24 1.55
CA GLU A 558 -18.26 17.57 1.33
C GLU A 558 -19.78 17.69 1.36
N GLU A 559 -20.52 16.60 1.30
CA GLU A 559 -21.97 16.55 1.50
C GLU A 559 -22.37 17.25 2.79
N THR A 560 -21.64 16.97 3.88
CA THR A 560 -21.85 17.61 5.19
C THR A 560 -21.77 19.15 5.10
N PHE A 561 -20.82 19.66 4.34
CA PHE A 561 -20.66 21.10 4.10
C PHE A 561 -21.74 21.63 3.15
N ASN A 562 -21.99 20.93 2.06
CA ASN A 562 -22.96 21.35 1.03
C ASN A 562 -24.38 21.47 1.59
N GLU A 563 -24.75 20.57 2.51
CA GLU A 563 -26.09 20.48 3.09
C GLU A 563 -26.24 21.39 4.34
N PHE A 564 -25.23 21.48 5.20
CA PHE A 564 -25.38 22.16 6.50
C PHE A 564 -24.10 22.82 7.05
N ALA A 565 -23.29 23.46 6.18
CA ALA A 565 -22.06 24.18 6.56
C ALA A 565 -22.17 25.05 7.83
N ASP A 566 -23.28 25.77 8.02
CA ASP A 566 -23.44 26.71 9.13
C ASP A 566 -23.60 26.02 10.51
N MET A 567 -23.80 24.69 10.54
CA MET A 567 -23.94 23.89 11.76
C MET A 567 -22.69 23.05 12.09
N LEU A 568 -21.76 22.87 11.15
CA LEU A 568 -20.54 22.08 11.35
C LEU A 568 -19.62 22.70 12.42
N ASP A 569 -18.92 21.85 13.19
CA ASP A 569 -17.87 22.35 14.08
C ASP A 569 -16.78 23.06 13.25
N PRO A 570 -16.35 24.29 13.61
CA PRO A 570 -15.35 25.03 12.84
C PRO A 570 -13.99 24.33 12.69
N ARG A 571 -13.71 23.31 13.51
CA ARG A 571 -12.50 22.48 13.40
C ARG A 571 -12.62 21.41 12.33
N THR A 572 -13.81 21.11 11.82
CA THR A 572 -14.01 20.12 10.77
C THR A 572 -13.19 20.48 9.53
N ILE A 573 -12.53 19.48 8.98
CA ILE A 573 -11.84 19.56 7.69
C ILE A 573 -12.79 18.98 6.65
N VAL A 574 -13.05 19.74 5.58
CA VAL A 574 -13.94 19.29 4.51
C VAL A 574 -13.11 18.65 3.40
N HIS A 575 -13.48 17.44 2.99
CA HIS A 575 -12.83 16.71 1.92
C HIS A 575 -13.68 16.76 0.64
N ASN A 576 -13.18 17.43 -0.39
CA ASN A 576 -13.92 17.77 -1.62
C ASN A 576 -13.72 16.73 -2.74
N TRP A 577 -14.81 16.16 -3.27
CA TRP A 577 -14.74 15.14 -4.32
C TRP A 577 -15.67 15.36 -5.54
N LEU A 578 -16.87 15.93 -5.42
CA LEU A 578 -17.87 16.10 -6.51
C LEU A 578 -17.46 17.07 -7.62
N GLY A 579 -16.41 17.86 -7.41
CA GLY A 579 -15.87 18.73 -8.44
C GLY A 579 -15.14 19.96 -7.92
N PRO A 580 -14.60 20.81 -8.82
CA PRO A 580 -13.67 21.88 -8.44
C PRO A 580 -14.31 23.10 -7.76
N ARG A 581 -15.64 23.13 -7.62
CA ARG A 581 -16.37 24.34 -7.19
C ARG A 581 -16.59 24.45 -5.68
N VAL A 582 -16.39 23.38 -4.93
CA VAL A 582 -16.70 23.37 -3.49
C VAL A 582 -15.52 23.87 -2.67
N ALA A 583 -14.28 23.49 -3.00
CA ALA A 583 -13.09 23.95 -2.28
C ALA A 583 -13.02 25.49 -2.11
N PRO A 584 -13.28 26.34 -3.14
CA PRO A 584 -13.34 27.79 -2.95
C PRO A 584 -14.43 28.26 -1.97
N LYS A 585 -15.57 27.58 -1.91
CA LYS A 585 -16.66 27.91 -0.97
C LYS A 585 -16.31 27.52 0.46
N VAL A 586 -15.67 26.36 0.64
CA VAL A 586 -15.21 25.84 1.94
C VAL A 586 -14.25 26.83 2.60
N VAL A 587 -13.20 27.23 1.88
CA VAL A 587 -12.20 28.15 2.44
C VAL A 587 -12.75 29.56 2.65
N ALA A 588 -13.66 30.03 1.79
CA ALA A 588 -14.34 31.32 1.98
C ALA A 588 -15.25 31.35 3.22
N LYS A 589 -15.71 30.18 3.69
CA LYS A 589 -16.43 30.00 4.96
C LYS A 589 -15.50 29.78 6.16
N GLY A 590 -14.19 29.73 5.96
CA GLY A 590 -13.18 29.60 7.01
C GLY A 590 -12.82 28.16 7.38
N PHE A 591 -13.32 27.16 6.66
CA PHE A 591 -12.98 25.76 6.88
C PHE A 591 -11.69 25.38 6.18
N ARG A 592 -10.98 24.40 6.75
CA ARG A 592 -9.85 23.74 6.09
C ARG A 592 -10.37 22.74 5.07
N CYS A 593 -9.62 22.54 3.98
CA CYS A 593 -10.04 21.75 2.84
C CYS A 593 -8.94 20.77 2.38
N ILE A 594 -9.35 19.54 2.05
CA ILE A 594 -8.56 18.57 1.27
C ILE A 594 -9.25 18.41 -0.10
N VAL A 595 -8.48 18.45 -1.20
CA VAL A 595 -9.03 18.36 -2.56
C VAL A 595 -8.79 16.96 -3.15
N SER A 596 -9.86 16.32 -3.63
CA SER A 596 -9.85 15.00 -4.29
C SER A 596 -10.83 14.93 -5.46
N ASN A 597 -10.95 16.02 -6.25
CA ASN A 597 -11.83 16.13 -7.41
C ASN A 597 -11.93 14.84 -8.26
N GLN A 598 -13.08 14.18 -8.23
CA GLN A 598 -13.33 12.87 -8.85
C GLN A 598 -13.17 12.86 -10.37
N ASP A 599 -13.38 14.02 -11.01
CA ASP A 599 -13.23 14.15 -12.47
C ASP A 599 -11.80 13.81 -12.94
N VAL A 600 -10.81 13.96 -12.04
CA VAL A 600 -9.38 13.90 -12.38
C VAL A 600 -8.49 13.18 -11.39
N TRP A 601 -8.85 13.05 -10.11
CA TRP A 601 -8.02 12.44 -9.06
C TRP A 601 -8.56 11.11 -8.50
N TYR A 602 -9.62 10.56 -9.07
CA TYR A 602 -10.04 9.18 -8.80
C TYR A 602 -9.27 8.21 -9.71
N LEU A 603 -8.53 7.31 -9.10
CA LEU A 603 -7.66 6.33 -9.75
C LEU A 603 -8.48 5.14 -10.30
N ASP A 604 -9.56 4.76 -9.65
CA ASP A 604 -10.53 3.77 -10.16
C ASP A 604 -11.18 4.19 -11.49
N HIS A 605 -11.24 5.50 -11.79
CA HIS A 605 -11.59 6.02 -13.12
C HIS A 605 -10.47 5.75 -14.16
N LEU A 606 -10.39 4.52 -14.65
CA LEU A 606 -9.31 4.02 -15.53
C LEU A 606 -9.15 4.78 -16.86
N ASN A 607 -10.18 5.48 -17.31
CA ASN A 607 -10.19 6.27 -18.53
C ASN A 607 -9.55 7.67 -18.37
N VAL A 608 -9.27 8.11 -17.13
CA VAL A 608 -8.68 9.41 -16.85
C VAL A 608 -7.15 9.33 -17.01
N PRO A 609 -6.56 10.06 -17.98
CA PRO A 609 -5.13 10.00 -18.25
C PRO A 609 -4.30 10.83 -17.25
N TRP A 610 -3.02 10.48 -17.10
CA TRP A 610 -2.10 11.14 -16.15
C TRP A 610 -1.99 12.66 -16.36
N HIS A 611 -2.13 13.18 -17.58
CA HIS A 611 -2.02 14.62 -17.83
C HIS A 611 -3.21 15.40 -17.26
N SER A 612 -4.37 14.76 -17.09
CA SER A 612 -5.51 15.34 -16.38
C SER A 612 -5.23 15.42 -14.87
N PHE A 613 -4.66 14.36 -14.29
CA PHE A 613 -4.19 14.36 -12.90
C PHE A 613 -3.17 15.49 -12.66
N TYR A 614 -2.22 15.66 -13.59
CA TYR A 614 -1.20 16.70 -13.52
C TYR A 614 -1.78 18.12 -13.61
N ALA A 615 -2.84 18.31 -14.40
CA ALA A 615 -3.45 19.62 -14.65
C ALA A 615 -4.36 20.10 -13.51
N ASN A 616 -4.78 19.21 -12.60
CA ASN A 616 -5.66 19.60 -11.50
C ASN A 616 -4.90 20.52 -10.52
N GLU A 617 -5.37 21.75 -10.35
CA GLU A 617 -4.73 22.74 -9.48
C GLU A 617 -5.57 22.94 -8.21
N PRO A 618 -5.10 22.47 -7.03
CA PRO A 618 -5.89 22.54 -5.79
C PRO A 618 -6.27 23.96 -5.34
N LEU A 619 -5.54 25.01 -5.77
CA LEU A 619 -5.90 26.41 -5.49
C LEU A 619 -6.76 27.06 -6.58
N ALA A 620 -7.25 26.31 -7.56
CA ALA A 620 -8.04 26.85 -8.66
C ALA A 620 -9.28 27.59 -8.14
N GLY A 621 -9.44 28.85 -8.55
CA GLY A 621 -10.56 29.69 -8.13
C GLY A 621 -10.43 30.33 -6.75
N ILE A 622 -9.29 30.15 -6.05
CA ILE A 622 -9.03 30.75 -4.74
C ILE A 622 -7.95 31.83 -4.90
N THR A 623 -8.33 33.10 -4.87
CA THR A 623 -7.40 34.22 -5.10
C THR A 623 -6.85 34.84 -3.82
N ASN A 624 -7.55 34.68 -2.70
CA ASN A 624 -7.14 35.25 -1.41
C ASN A 624 -6.09 34.35 -0.75
N SER A 625 -4.92 34.91 -0.41
CA SER A 625 -3.82 34.15 0.19
C SER A 625 -4.17 33.51 1.53
N SER A 626 -4.97 34.15 2.39
CA SER A 626 -5.37 33.54 3.66
C SER A 626 -6.32 32.35 3.46
N GLU A 627 -7.13 32.39 2.41
CA GLU A 627 -8.00 31.26 2.03
C GLU A 627 -7.20 30.13 1.37
N GLN A 628 -6.14 30.45 0.62
CA GLN A 628 -5.24 29.45 0.06
C GLN A 628 -4.53 28.63 1.14
N GLU A 629 -4.19 29.24 2.28
CA GLU A 629 -3.59 28.55 3.43
C GLU A 629 -4.53 27.53 4.10
N LEU A 630 -5.85 27.67 3.90
CA LEU A 630 -6.84 26.70 4.38
C LEU A 630 -6.93 25.45 3.49
N VAL A 631 -6.38 25.48 2.28
CA VAL A 631 -6.22 24.28 1.45
C VAL A 631 -5.00 23.51 1.93
N LEU A 632 -5.24 22.42 2.67
CA LEU A 632 -4.17 21.63 3.29
C LEU A 632 -3.34 20.88 2.24
N GLY A 633 -3.96 20.57 1.11
CA GLY A 633 -3.39 19.88 -0.03
C GLY A 633 -4.43 19.05 -0.76
N GLY A 634 -4.07 17.83 -1.15
CA GLY A 634 -4.97 16.98 -1.90
C GLY A 634 -4.65 15.51 -1.82
N GLU A 635 -5.56 14.73 -2.39
CA GLU A 635 -5.57 13.28 -2.33
C GLU A 635 -5.98 12.70 -3.69
N VAL A 636 -5.35 11.59 -4.06
CA VAL A 636 -5.83 10.73 -5.14
C VAL A 636 -6.52 9.52 -4.52
N CYS A 637 -7.73 9.21 -5.00
CA CYS A 637 -8.55 8.17 -4.39
C CYS A 637 -8.48 6.88 -5.17
N MET A 638 -8.21 5.76 -4.50
CA MET A 638 -8.24 4.42 -5.10
C MET A 638 -9.36 3.61 -4.44
N TRP A 639 -10.59 3.84 -4.88
CA TRP A 639 -11.77 3.09 -4.46
C TRP A 639 -11.73 1.62 -4.93
N GLY A 640 -12.38 0.75 -4.17
CA GLY A 640 -12.11 -0.68 -4.21
C GLY A 640 -13.09 -1.51 -5.03
N GLU A 641 -14.16 -0.95 -5.63
CA GLU A 641 -15.26 -1.72 -6.25
C GLU A 641 -14.78 -2.64 -7.39
N THR A 642 -13.71 -2.26 -8.07
CA THR A 642 -13.17 -3.00 -9.22
C THR A 642 -11.68 -3.31 -9.12
N VAL A 643 -11.07 -3.08 -7.94
CA VAL A 643 -9.62 -3.19 -7.72
C VAL A 643 -9.30 -4.01 -6.49
N ASP A 644 -8.48 -5.04 -6.66
CA ASP A 644 -7.93 -5.86 -5.59
C ASP A 644 -6.39 -5.91 -5.68
N ALA A 645 -5.77 -6.76 -4.86
CA ALA A 645 -4.32 -6.92 -4.82
C ALA A 645 -3.69 -7.31 -6.18
N SER A 646 -4.47 -7.83 -7.13
CA SER A 646 -3.98 -8.25 -8.44
C SER A 646 -3.68 -7.08 -9.37
N ASP A 647 -4.33 -5.92 -9.17
CA ASP A 647 -4.13 -4.73 -10.01
C ASP A 647 -4.07 -3.37 -9.28
N LEU A 648 -4.11 -3.34 -7.95
CA LEU A 648 -3.99 -2.12 -7.13
C LEU A 648 -2.84 -1.20 -7.54
N LEU A 649 -1.61 -1.72 -7.57
CA LEU A 649 -0.41 -0.91 -7.83
C LEU A 649 -0.32 -0.44 -9.29
N GLN A 650 -0.81 -1.27 -10.22
CA GLN A 650 -0.89 -0.94 -11.66
C GLN A 650 -1.93 0.16 -11.91
N THR A 651 -2.98 0.22 -11.09
CA THR A 651 -4.00 1.25 -11.18
C THR A 651 -3.51 2.58 -10.57
N ILE A 652 -2.87 2.53 -9.40
CA ILE A 652 -2.30 3.72 -8.74
C ILE A 652 -1.18 4.34 -9.62
N TRP A 653 -0.23 3.52 -10.08
CA TRP A 653 0.97 4.01 -10.75
C TRP A 653 0.93 3.80 -12.25
N PRO A 654 1.27 4.84 -13.06
CA PRO A 654 2.03 6.03 -12.67
C PRO A 654 1.18 7.29 -12.44
N ARG A 655 -0.16 7.22 -12.52
CA ARG A 655 -1.04 8.40 -12.47
C ARG A 655 -0.92 9.18 -11.16
N ALA A 656 -0.81 8.49 -10.02
CA ALA A 656 -0.59 9.14 -8.73
C ALA A 656 0.69 10.01 -8.70
N ALA A 657 1.73 9.67 -9.47
CA ALA A 657 2.96 10.46 -9.53
C ALA A 657 2.75 11.86 -10.14
N ALA A 658 1.77 12.00 -11.04
CA ALA A 658 1.41 13.29 -11.62
C ALA A 658 0.79 14.23 -10.57
N ALA A 659 -0.08 13.69 -9.70
CA ALA A 659 -0.63 14.43 -8.57
C ALA A 659 0.44 14.70 -7.49
N ALA A 660 1.36 13.77 -7.26
CA ALA A 660 2.47 13.94 -6.33
C ALA A 660 3.34 15.16 -6.67
N GLU A 661 3.71 15.32 -7.94
CA GLU A 661 4.47 16.49 -8.40
C GLU A 661 3.66 17.79 -8.21
N ARG A 662 2.36 17.77 -8.55
CA ARG A 662 1.47 18.94 -8.36
C ARG A 662 1.36 19.38 -6.91
N LEU A 663 1.42 18.42 -5.98
CA LEU A 663 1.29 18.65 -4.55
C LEU A 663 2.64 18.97 -3.87
N TRP A 664 3.76 18.53 -4.43
CA TRP A 664 5.09 18.79 -3.92
C TRP A 664 5.69 20.08 -4.49
N SER A 665 5.68 20.26 -5.81
CA SER A 665 6.40 21.35 -6.47
C SER A 665 5.64 22.68 -6.42
N PRO A 666 6.33 23.81 -6.17
CA PRO A 666 5.71 25.11 -6.35
C PRO A 666 5.28 25.29 -7.81
N ILE A 667 4.13 25.94 -8.03
CA ILE A 667 3.50 26.06 -9.35
C ILE A 667 4.46 26.60 -10.43
N GLY A 668 5.31 27.58 -10.08
CA GLY A 668 6.29 28.18 -10.98
C GLY A 668 7.44 27.27 -11.41
N TYR A 669 7.65 26.14 -10.73
CA TYR A 669 8.64 25.11 -11.11
C TYR A 669 8.01 23.92 -11.82
N THR A 670 6.67 23.84 -11.90
CA THR A 670 6.00 22.81 -12.70
C THR A 670 6.09 23.15 -14.19
N SER A 671 6.37 22.14 -15.03
CA SER A 671 6.46 22.34 -16.48
C SER A 671 5.06 22.35 -17.11
N ASN A 672 4.82 23.31 -18.01
CA ASN A 672 3.64 23.30 -18.89
C ASN A 672 3.88 22.47 -20.16
N ASN A 673 5.10 21.97 -20.38
CA ASN A 673 5.44 21.13 -21.51
C ASN A 673 5.20 19.65 -21.18
N LEU A 674 4.06 19.11 -21.63
CA LEU A 674 3.67 17.73 -21.33
C LEU A 674 4.68 16.69 -21.82
N ASP A 675 5.47 16.96 -22.88
CA ASP A 675 6.52 16.04 -23.35
C ASP A 675 7.66 15.89 -22.32
N GLU A 676 7.96 16.95 -21.55
CA GLU A 676 8.96 16.90 -20.47
C GLU A 676 8.43 16.14 -19.26
N VAL A 677 7.15 16.37 -18.91
CA VAL A 677 6.47 15.68 -17.81
C VAL A 677 6.35 14.19 -18.12
N GLU A 678 5.95 13.83 -19.34
CA GLU A 678 5.86 12.46 -19.81
C GLU A 678 7.20 11.73 -19.66
N GLY A 679 8.29 12.32 -20.15
CA GLY A 679 9.62 11.69 -20.08
C GLY A 679 10.09 11.44 -18.63
N ARG A 680 9.75 12.35 -17.70
CA ARG A 680 10.02 12.17 -16.27
C ARG A 680 9.15 11.08 -15.65
N LEU A 681 7.86 11.02 -16.00
CA LEU A 681 6.95 9.97 -15.53
C LEU A 681 7.36 8.59 -16.05
N GLU A 682 7.79 8.49 -17.31
CA GLU A 682 8.33 7.23 -17.87
C GLU A 682 9.56 6.77 -17.08
N HIS A 683 10.46 7.70 -16.74
CA HIS A 683 11.64 7.41 -15.92
C HIS A 683 11.26 6.96 -14.50
N PHE A 684 10.33 7.66 -13.84
CA PHE A 684 9.88 7.29 -12.50
C PHE A 684 9.17 5.93 -12.48
N ARG A 685 8.33 5.67 -13.48
CA ARG A 685 7.70 4.35 -13.68
C ARG A 685 8.73 3.24 -13.81
N CYS A 686 9.86 3.48 -14.46
CA CYS A 686 10.95 2.51 -14.53
C CYS A 686 11.59 2.24 -13.18
N LEU A 687 11.83 3.30 -12.42
CA LEU A 687 12.38 3.23 -11.08
C LEU A 687 11.44 2.46 -10.14
N LEU A 688 10.11 2.65 -10.25
CA LEU A 688 9.12 1.83 -9.54
C LEU A 688 9.27 0.34 -9.87
N ASN A 689 9.33 -0.03 -11.16
CA ASN A 689 9.49 -1.43 -11.55
C ASN A 689 10.81 -2.05 -11.06
N GLN A 690 11.91 -1.28 -11.08
CA GLN A 690 13.20 -1.71 -10.54
C GLN A 690 13.14 -1.95 -9.03
N ARG A 691 12.25 -1.24 -8.33
CA ARG A 691 11.96 -1.38 -6.90
C ARG A 691 10.85 -2.39 -6.62
N ASN A 692 10.49 -3.25 -7.59
CA ASN A 692 9.42 -4.25 -7.50
C ASN A 692 8.01 -3.67 -7.26
N ILE A 693 7.76 -2.42 -7.66
CA ILE A 693 6.42 -1.84 -7.70
C ILE A 693 5.90 -1.97 -9.14
N PRO A 694 4.90 -2.84 -9.42
CA PRO A 694 4.39 -3.07 -10.76
C PRO A 694 3.57 -1.85 -11.21
N ALA A 695 4.22 -0.91 -11.89
CA ALA A 695 3.57 0.29 -12.41
C ALA A 695 3.14 0.09 -13.88
N ALA A 696 1.93 0.54 -14.20
CA ALA A 696 1.43 0.52 -15.57
C ALA A 696 2.29 1.40 -16.50
N PRO A 697 2.26 1.17 -17.83
CA PRO A 697 2.82 2.09 -18.80
C PRO A 697 2.09 3.46 -18.77
N VAL A 698 2.84 4.55 -18.91
CA VAL A 698 2.43 5.97 -18.92
C VAL A 698 1.55 6.32 -20.12
N THR A 699 1.95 5.95 -21.34
CA THR A 699 1.31 6.40 -22.60
C THR A 699 0.25 5.44 -23.13
N ASN A 700 -0.06 4.39 -22.38
CA ASN A 700 -0.89 3.29 -22.86
C ASN A 700 -2.34 3.44 -22.40
N PRO A 701 -3.32 3.64 -23.32
CA PRO A 701 -4.71 3.83 -22.96
C PRO A 701 -5.36 2.65 -22.22
N LEU A 702 -4.77 1.45 -22.31
CA LEU A 702 -5.26 0.26 -21.60
C LEU A 702 -4.35 -0.18 -20.46
N ALA A 703 -3.24 0.54 -20.20
CA ALA A 703 -2.24 0.17 -19.19
C ALA A 703 -1.63 -1.26 -19.30
N ARG A 704 -1.98 -2.04 -20.35
CA ARG A 704 -1.72 -3.49 -20.44
C ARG A 704 -1.28 -3.96 -21.83
N ARG A 705 -0.87 -3.04 -22.73
CA ARG A 705 -0.32 -3.40 -24.07
C ARG A 705 1.19 -3.55 -24.06
N ALA A 706 1.68 -4.45 -24.91
CA ALA A 706 3.11 -4.63 -25.16
C ALA A 706 3.75 -3.35 -25.74
N PRO A 707 5.01 -3.07 -25.39
CA PRO A 707 5.76 -1.94 -25.94
C PRO A 707 6.03 -2.12 -27.44
N THR A 708 6.19 -1.01 -28.15
CA THR A 708 6.39 -1.02 -29.61
C THR A 708 7.82 -1.35 -30.05
N GLY A 709 8.80 -1.34 -29.13
CA GLY A 709 10.20 -1.59 -29.44
C GLY A 709 11.12 -1.71 -28.23
N THR A 710 12.44 -1.68 -28.48
CA THR A 710 13.47 -1.68 -27.43
C THR A 710 13.41 -0.42 -26.58
N GLY A 711 13.77 -0.52 -25.30
CA GLY A 711 13.70 0.62 -24.38
C GLY A 711 12.29 0.87 -23.84
N SER A 712 11.43 -0.16 -23.86
CA SER A 712 10.04 -0.18 -23.41
C SER A 712 9.73 0.43 -22.04
N CYS A 713 10.76 0.63 -21.24
CA CYS A 713 10.63 1.32 -19.96
C CYS A 713 10.51 2.84 -20.17
N TYR A 714 11.34 3.41 -21.04
CA TYR A 714 11.49 4.86 -21.32
C TYR A 714 10.91 5.31 -22.67
N SER A 715 10.42 4.38 -23.49
CA SER A 715 9.83 4.63 -24.79
C SER A 715 8.70 3.64 -25.00
N GLN A 716 7.49 4.07 -24.67
CA GLN A 716 6.31 3.21 -24.58
C GLN A 716 5.43 3.27 -25.83
#